data_AF-A0A7J5AGJ3-F1
#
_entry.id   AF-A0A7J5AGJ3-F1
#
_cell.length_a   1.000
_cell.length_b   1.000
_cell.length_c   1.000
_cell.angle_alpha   90.00
_cell.angle_beta   90.00
_cell.angle_gamma   90.00
#
_symmetry.space_group_name_H-M   'P 1'
#
loop_
_entity.id
_entity.type
_entity.pdbx_description
1 polymer ?
#
loop_
_entity_poly.entity_id
_entity_poly.type
_entity_poly.pdbx_seq_one_letter_code
_entity_poly.pdbx_strand_id
1 'polypeptide(L)'
;MKRHKNSIFYIVVTGGFSVLIYWILSKGKFLENGREIVVVASKENQWTQFLTSLSHNLQHPLAILLGQIITIIFVARLFGWIFRKIGQPSVIGEIVAGIALGPSLLGLYFPEFSSVLFPIASLGNLQFLSQIGLILFMFVIGMELDLKVLKNKANDAVVISHASIVIPFSLGIGLAYFIYYRFAPLGVEFLSFSLFMGIAMSITAFPVLARIVQEREIHKTRLGTIVITCAAADDITAWCILAAVIAIVKAGSFVSSLYVIGLAILYVGVMLLIVRPFLKRIGDLYKTKNKLSKPVVAIFFLTLILSSYTSEIIGIHALFGAFMAGAIMPDITKFRAIFIEKVEDVSVILLLPLFFVFTGLRTQIGLINDPYLWKLTGAIILVAVVGKFFGSALAAKFVGQSWQDSLTIGALMNTRGLMELVVLNIGYDLGVLTSEVFTMMVIMALVTTVMTGPALDLINFIFKTKAEAVIDNVPNDNKYKILISFGNNEKAKSLLRLANCLVKKQKETSTITAMHLSLSDEMHSYDIEEQEKRRFDPILEESNLLNQEITTLFKATTDIETDIADIANHGDYDLLLVGLGKSIFEGTLLGKVLGFTTRIINPDRLIDKFTGKEGLFENSPFDERTRQIISKTKMPLGVLIDKSLKTVNNVFIPIFNSEDSFLLDYAQKLIFNNNSTIFILDINNMFDNNFVIESAIDSLQKNYPKNISLMNERTMKKEFLGKQDLMIVSLESWKKLIDSQSVWLSSIPSVLIIKP
;
A
#
# COMPACT_ATOMS: atom_id res chain seq x y z
N MET A 1 -49.39 26.41 -12.16
CA MET A 1 -49.69 26.02 -13.56
C MET A 1 -48.48 25.59 -14.41
N LYS A 2 -47.22 26.03 -14.15
CA LYS A 2 -46.04 25.61 -14.95
C LYS A 2 -45.69 24.11 -14.86
N ARG A 3 -45.91 23.45 -13.72
CA ARG A 3 -45.52 22.04 -13.49
C ARG A 3 -46.36 21.03 -14.30
N HIS A 4 -47.65 21.29 -14.50
CA HIS A 4 -48.52 20.43 -15.30
C HIS A 4 -48.38 20.64 -16.81
N LYS A 5 -47.92 21.81 -17.26
CA LYS A 5 -47.70 22.08 -18.69
C LYS A 5 -46.67 21.14 -19.31
N ASN A 6 -45.56 20.86 -18.62
CA ASN A 6 -44.53 19.96 -19.15
C ASN A 6 -44.99 18.50 -19.18
N SER A 7 -45.71 18.05 -18.15
CA SER A 7 -46.27 16.69 -18.14
C SER A 7 -47.36 16.49 -19.19
N ILE A 8 -48.24 17.49 -19.37
CA ILE A 8 -49.27 17.46 -20.41
C ILE A 8 -48.62 17.49 -21.80
N PHE A 9 -47.63 18.36 -22.01
CA PHE A 9 -46.88 18.38 -23.27
C PHE A 9 -46.17 17.04 -23.54
N TYR A 10 -45.52 16.46 -22.53
CA TYR A 10 -44.87 15.15 -22.68
C TYR A 10 -45.87 14.05 -23.04
N ILE A 11 -47.02 13.97 -22.36
CA ILE A 11 -48.05 12.95 -22.64
C ILE A 11 -48.70 13.17 -24.02
N VAL A 12 -49.00 14.42 -24.38
CA VAL A 12 -49.61 14.75 -25.67
C VAL A 12 -48.65 14.47 -26.82
N VAL A 13 -47.36 14.82 -26.68
CA VAL A 13 -46.34 14.57 -27.69
C VAL A 13 -46.04 13.08 -27.78
N THR A 14 -45.71 12.40 -26.68
CA THR A 14 -45.42 10.96 -26.72
C THR A 14 -46.63 10.13 -27.16
N GLY A 15 -47.82 10.42 -26.66
CA GLY A 15 -49.06 9.76 -27.07
C GLY A 15 -49.40 10.05 -28.53
N GLY A 16 -49.37 11.32 -28.95
CA GLY A 16 -49.65 11.72 -30.32
C GLY A 16 -48.69 11.11 -31.33
N PHE A 17 -47.37 11.14 -31.05
CA PHE A 17 -46.38 10.49 -31.91
C PHE A 17 -46.47 8.97 -31.86
N SER A 18 -46.83 8.35 -30.72
CA SER A 18 -47.04 6.89 -30.67
C SER A 18 -48.23 6.46 -31.54
N VAL A 19 -49.33 7.21 -31.51
CA VAL A 19 -50.50 6.98 -32.39
C VAL A 19 -50.13 7.21 -33.85
N LEU A 20 -49.38 8.28 -34.14
CA LEU A 20 -48.90 8.55 -35.49
C LEU A 20 -47.97 7.45 -36.00
N ILE A 21 -47.03 6.98 -35.19
CA ILE A 21 -46.13 5.85 -35.49
C ILE A 21 -46.95 4.59 -35.75
N TYR A 22 -47.92 4.27 -34.89
CA TYR A 22 -48.80 3.11 -35.10
C TYR A 22 -49.59 3.22 -36.42
N TRP A 23 -50.13 4.40 -36.72
CA TRP A 23 -50.84 4.65 -37.97
C TRP A 23 -49.93 4.51 -39.20
N ILE A 24 -48.72 5.07 -39.15
CA ILE A 24 -47.71 4.93 -40.19
C ILE A 24 -47.31 3.46 -40.39
N LEU A 25 -47.04 2.72 -39.30
CA LEU A 25 -46.69 1.29 -39.37
C LEU A 25 -47.83 0.45 -39.96
N SER A 26 -49.07 0.75 -39.56
CA SER A 26 -50.28 0.08 -40.09
C SER A 26 -50.45 0.33 -41.59
N LYS A 27 -50.24 1.57 -42.06
CA LYS A 27 -50.25 1.90 -43.49
C LYS A 27 -49.06 1.32 -44.23
N GLY A 28 -47.88 1.32 -43.62
CA GLY A 28 -46.65 0.73 -44.16
C GLY A 28 -46.78 -0.76 -44.44
N LYS A 29 -47.52 -1.49 -43.59
CA LYS A 29 -47.80 -2.92 -43.79
C LYS A 29 -48.58 -3.21 -45.08
N PHE A 30 -49.34 -2.26 -45.64
CA PHE A 30 -49.98 -2.47 -46.95
C PHE A 30 -48.98 -2.40 -48.12
N LEU A 31 -47.81 -1.78 -47.94
CA LEU A 31 -46.74 -1.72 -48.95
C LEU A 31 -46.00 -3.06 -49.11
N GLU A 32 -46.23 -3.99 -48.19
CA GLU A 32 -45.68 -5.34 -48.17
C GLU A 32 -46.41 -6.29 -49.14
N ASN A 33 -47.66 -5.96 -49.52
CA ASN A 33 -48.46 -6.78 -50.43
C ASN A 33 -47.82 -6.85 -51.82
N GLY A 34 -47.63 -8.07 -52.33
CA GLY A 34 -47.00 -8.33 -53.63
C GLY A 34 -45.47 -8.32 -53.60
N ARG A 35 -44.85 -8.12 -52.42
CA ARG A 35 -43.43 -8.39 -52.19
C ARG A 35 -43.30 -9.77 -51.56
N GLU A 36 -42.40 -10.62 -52.07
CA GLU A 36 -42.05 -11.89 -51.42
C GLU A 36 -41.27 -11.59 -50.12
N ILE A 37 -42.00 -11.26 -49.05
CA ILE A 37 -41.39 -11.08 -47.74
C ILE A 37 -41.02 -12.45 -47.23
N VAL A 38 -39.72 -12.68 -47.08
CA VAL A 38 -39.18 -13.83 -46.36
C VAL A 38 -39.56 -13.66 -44.89
N VAL A 39 -40.77 -14.06 -44.55
CA VAL A 39 -41.14 -14.30 -43.16
C VAL A 39 -40.36 -15.53 -42.76
N VAL A 40 -39.32 -15.34 -41.94
CA VAL A 40 -38.62 -16.46 -41.29
C VAL A 40 -39.60 -17.07 -40.30
N ALA A 41 -40.54 -17.86 -40.81
CA ALA A 41 -41.43 -18.70 -40.02
C ALA A 41 -40.57 -19.81 -39.43
N SER A 42 -39.83 -19.49 -38.36
CA SER A 42 -39.20 -20.53 -37.56
C SER A 42 -40.30 -21.39 -36.98
N LYS A 43 -40.25 -22.70 -37.26
CA LYS A 43 -41.15 -23.73 -36.72
C LYS A 43 -40.98 -23.91 -35.20
N GLU A 44 -40.02 -23.22 -34.59
CA GLU A 44 -39.74 -23.30 -33.16
C GLU A 44 -40.57 -22.28 -32.37
N ASN A 45 -40.92 -22.65 -31.14
CA ASN A 45 -41.62 -21.76 -30.20
C ASN A 45 -40.84 -20.45 -30.00
N GLN A 46 -41.55 -19.36 -29.72
CA GLN A 46 -40.93 -18.05 -29.45
C GLN A 46 -39.91 -18.11 -28.30
N TRP A 47 -40.16 -18.97 -27.30
CA TRP A 47 -39.23 -19.20 -26.19
C TRP A 47 -37.93 -19.88 -26.63
N THR A 48 -38.02 -20.89 -27.52
CA THR A 48 -36.84 -21.55 -28.09
C THR A 48 -36.05 -20.59 -28.99
N GLN A 49 -36.71 -19.74 -29.78
CA GLN A 49 -36.02 -18.70 -30.56
C GLN A 49 -35.31 -17.68 -29.65
N PHE A 50 -35.93 -17.30 -28.53
CA PHE A 50 -35.31 -16.42 -27.54
C PHE A 50 -34.07 -17.07 -26.91
N LEU A 51 -34.15 -18.34 -26.48
CA LEU A 51 -33.03 -19.07 -25.92
C LEU A 51 -31.89 -19.27 -26.93
N THR A 52 -32.20 -19.60 -28.17
CA THR A 52 -31.23 -19.71 -29.26
C THR A 52 -30.56 -18.37 -29.53
N SER A 53 -31.33 -17.27 -29.52
CA SER A 53 -30.80 -15.91 -29.69
C SER A 53 -29.90 -15.50 -28.52
N LEU A 54 -30.28 -15.85 -27.28
CA LEU A 54 -29.48 -15.59 -26.09
C LEU A 54 -28.16 -16.38 -26.12
N SER A 55 -28.22 -17.67 -26.49
CA SER A 55 -27.04 -18.52 -26.68
C SER A 55 -26.11 -17.97 -27.75
N HIS A 56 -26.65 -17.52 -28.88
CA HIS A 56 -25.89 -16.88 -29.95
C HIS A 56 -25.21 -15.58 -29.46
N ASN A 57 -25.92 -14.77 -28.68
CA ASN A 57 -25.37 -13.53 -28.11
C ASN A 57 -24.25 -13.80 -27.09
N LEU A 58 -24.34 -14.89 -26.31
CA LEU A 58 -23.29 -15.31 -25.38
C LEU A 58 -22.02 -15.75 -26.12
N GLN A 59 -22.15 -16.30 -27.32
CA GLN A 59 -21.02 -16.69 -28.17
C GLN A 59 -20.41 -15.51 -28.94
N HIS A 60 -21.00 -14.31 -28.86
CA HIS A 60 -20.46 -13.12 -29.51
C HIS A 60 -19.08 -12.78 -28.92
N PRO A 61 -18.03 -12.47 -29.74
CA PRO A 61 -16.66 -12.28 -29.25
C PRO A 61 -16.52 -11.25 -28.13
N LEU A 62 -17.30 -10.18 -28.18
CA LEU A 62 -17.33 -9.15 -27.14
C LEU A 62 -17.96 -9.66 -25.83
N ALA A 63 -19.01 -10.47 -25.91
CA ALA A 63 -19.66 -11.05 -24.72
C ALA A 63 -18.72 -12.03 -24.02
N ILE A 64 -18.04 -12.88 -24.80
CA ILE A 64 -17.00 -13.79 -24.29
C ILE A 64 -15.88 -12.98 -23.62
N LEU A 65 -15.34 -11.96 -24.28
CA LEU A 65 -14.26 -11.14 -23.72
C LEU A 65 -14.68 -10.45 -22.41
N LEU A 66 -15.89 -9.91 -22.33
CA LEU A 66 -16.40 -9.32 -21.08
C LEU A 66 -16.57 -10.38 -19.98
N GLY A 67 -17.08 -11.56 -20.32
CA GLY A 67 -17.18 -12.70 -19.38
C GLY A 67 -15.81 -13.16 -18.88
N GLN A 68 -14.80 -13.19 -19.75
CA GLN A 68 -13.41 -13.47 -19.41
C GLN A 68 -12.85 -12.43 -18.47
N ILE A 69 -13.01 -11.13 -18.76
CA ILE A 69 -12.52 -10.04 -17.91
C ILE A 69 -13.13 -10.14 -16.51
N ILE A 70 -14.45 -10.34 -16.41
CA ILE A 70 -15.15 -10.50 -15.12
C ILE A 70 -14.55 -11.68 -14.34
N THR A 71 -14.40 -12.84 -15.00
CA THR A 71 -13.90 -14.05 -14.34
C THR A 71 -12.44 -13.90 -13.93
N ILE A 72 -11.60 -13.36 -14.81
CA ILE A 72 -10.17 -13.13 -14.55
C ILE A 72 -10.00 -12.22 -13.35
N ILE A 73 -10.67 -11.06 -13.32
CA ILE A 73 -10.52 -10.11 -12.23
C ILE A 73 -11.00 -10.74 -10.92
N PHE A 74 -12.14 -11.42 -10.93
CA PHE A 74 -12.68 -12.06 -9.73
C PHE A 74 -11.71 -13.11 -9.17
N VAL A 75 -11.23 -14.04 -9.99
CA VAL A 75 -10.36 -15.13 -9.56
C VAL A 75 -8.95 -14.62 -9.19
N ALA A 76 -8.39 -13.69 -9.96
CA ALA A 76 -7.09 -13.08 -9.66
C ALA A 76 -7.13 -12.33 -8.32
N ARG A 77 -8.21 -11.60 -8.02
CA ARG A 77 -8.39 -10.94 -6.71
C ARG A 77 -8.57 -11.92 -5.57
N LEU A 78 -9.33 -13.00 -5.78
CA LEU A 78 -9.51 -14.05 -4.79
C LEU A 78 -8.16 -14.69 -4.42
N PHE A 79 -7.38 -15.13 -5.40
CA PHE A 79 -6.07 -15.73 -5.15
C PHE A 79 -5.07 -14.71 -4.60
N GLY A 80 -5.07 -13.46 -5.11
CA GLY A 80 -4.23 -12.39 -4.56
C GLY A 80 -4.52 -12.13 -3.08
N TRP A 81 -5.78 -12.19 -2.66
CA TRP A 81 -6.18 -12.10 -1.25
C TRP A 81 -5.70 -13.30 -0.43
N ILE A 82 -5.85 -14.53 -0.94
CA ILE A 82 -5.35 -15.75 -0.29
C ILE A 82 -3.83 -15.68 -0.09
N PHE A 83 -3.09 -15.29 -1.13
CA PHE A 83 -1.63 -15.21 -1.08
C PHE A 83 -1.14 -14.11 -0.12
N ARG A 84 -1.83 -12.96 -0.08
CA ARG A 84 -1.54 -11.94 0.92
C ARG A 84 -1.74 -12.45 2.36
N LYS A 85 -2.76 -13.28 2.61
CA LYS A 85 -3.01 -13.86 3.94
C LYS A 85 -1.94 -14.84 4.40
N ILE A 86 -1.22 -15.49 3.49
CA ILE A 86 -0.08 -16.38 3.80
C ILE A 86 1.28 -15.65 3.74
N GLY A 87 1.29 -14.31 3.68
CA GLY A 87 2.51 -13.51 3.68
C GLY A 87 3.25 -13.46 2.34
N GLN A 88 2.57 -13.76 1.23
CA GLN A 88 3.13 -13.72 -0.12
C GLN A 88 2.59 -12.53 -0.94
N PRO A 89 3.37 -11.97 -1.89
CA PRO A 89 2.91 -10.87 -2.74
C PRO A 89 1.67 -11.24 -3.55
N SER A 90 0.71 -10.31 -3.71
CA SER A 90 -0.54 -10.56 -4.43
C SER A 90 -0.34 -10.99 -5.88
N VAL A 91 0.71 -10.47 -6.53
CA VAL A 91 1.09 -10.78 -7.92
C VAL A 91 1.31 -12.28 -8.12
N ILE A 92 1.86 -12.98 -7.13
CA ILE A 92 2.05 -14.43 -7.20
C ILE A 92 0.70 -15.15 -7.22
N GLY A 93 -0.24 -14.71 -6.38
CA GLY A 93 -1.61 -15.22 -6.40
C GLY A 93 -2.30 -14.99 -7.75
N GLU A 94 -2.09 -13.83 -8.38
CA GLU A 94 -2.66 -13.49 -9.69
C GLU A 94 -2.11 -14.38 -10.82
N ILE A 95 -0.82 -14.73 -10.81
CA ILE A 95 -0.23 -15.68 -11.76
C ILE A 95 -0.76 -17.10 -11.52
N VAL A 96 -0.83 -17.53 -10.26
CA VAL A 96 -1.37 -18.85 -9.89
C VAL A 96 -2.85 -18.96 -10.26
N ALA A 97 -3.64 -17.88 -10.13
CA ALA A 97 -5.01 -17.82 -10.63
C ALA A 97 -5.08 -18.08 -12.14
N GLY A 98 -4.12 -17.55 -12.90
CA GLY A 98 -3.99 -17.82 -14.33
C GLY A 98 -3.76 -19.29 -14.63
N ILE A 99 -2.80 -19.91 -13.93
CA ILE A 99 -2.49 -21.34 -14.07
C ILE A 99 -3.71 -22.19 -13.68
N ALA A 100 -4.42 -21.78 -12.64
CA ALA A 100 -5.64 -22.44 -12.16
C ALA A 100 -6.79 -22.35 -13.17
N LEU A 101 -6.99 -21.19 -13.82
CA LEU A 101 -7.96 -21.00 -14.90
C LEU A 101 -7.52 -21.66 -16.21
N GLY A 102 -6.24 -21.99 -16.34
CA GLY A 102 -5.65 -22.59 -17.52
C GLY A 102 -5.86 -24.09 -17.66
N PRO A 103 -5.20 -24.69 -18.67
CA PRO A 103 -5.28 -26.12 -18.95
C PRO A 103 -4.72 -26.99 -17.82
N SER A 104 -3.89 -26.41 -16.94
CA SER A 104 -3.24 -27.13 -15.83
C SER A 104 -4.20 -27.53 -14.70
N LEU A 105 -5.36 -26.88 -14.56
CA LEU A 105 -6.34 -27.21 -13.51
C LEU A 105 -7.77 -27.16 -14.05
N LEU A 106 -8.30 -25.98 -14.38
CA LEU A 106 -9.68 -25.85 -14.87
C LEU A 106 -9.90 -26.61 -16.18
N GLY A 107 -8.99 -26.47 -17.14
CA GLY A 107 -9.08 -27.21 -18.41
C GLY A 107 -8.88 -28.72 -18.26
N LEU A 108 -8.20 -29.18 -17.21
CA LEU A 108 -7.99 -30.60 -16.93
C LEU A 108 -9.23 -31.25 -16.29
N TYR A 109 -9.81 -30.61 -15.27
CA TYR A 109 -10.93 -31.17 -14.50
C TYR A 109 -12.31 -30.76 -15.04
N PHE A 110 -12.41 -29.61 -15.72
CA PHE A 110 -13.66 -29.05 -16.26
C PHE A 110 -13.47 -28.54 -17.71
N PRO A 111 -13.11 -29.42 -18.66
CA PRO A 111 -12.76 -29.04 -20.03
C PRO A 111 -13.89 -28.31 -20.77
N GLU A 112 -15.14 -28.74 -20.58
CA GLU A 112 -16.32 -28.12 -21.20
C GLU A 112 -16.47 -26.66 -20.75
N PHE A 113 -16.40 -26.40 -19.44
CA PHE A 113 -16.48 -25.06 -18.88
C PHE A 113 -15.31 -24.19 -19.34
N SER A 114 -14.09 -24.74 -19.35
CA SER A 114 -12.90 -24.05 -19.85
C SER A 114 -13.04 -23.68 -21.33
N SER A 115 -13.63 -24.54 -22.17
CA SER A 115 -13.80 -24.28 -23.60
C SER A 115 -14.84 -23.21 -23.90
N VAL A 116 -15.86 -23.09 -23.04
CA VAL A 116 -16.89 -22.04 -23.13
C VAL A 116 -16.32 -20.69 -22.69
N LEU A 117 -15.53 -20.67 -21.61
CA LEU A 117 -14.98 -19.44 -21.05
C LEU A 117 -13.73 -18.96 -21.81
N PHE A 118 -12.85 -19.86 -22.23
CA PHE A 118 -11.59 -19.57 -22.93
C PHE A 118 -11.49 -20.30 -24.29
N PRO A 119 -12.41 -20.07 -25.23
CA PRO A 119 -12.31 -20.64 -26.57
C PRO A 119 -11.07 -20.11 -27.28
N ILE A 120 -10.38 -20.95 -28.06
CA ILE A 120 -9.11 -20.64 -28.72
C ILE A 120 -9.20 -19.35 -29.55
N ALA A 121 -10.32 -19.15 -30.26
CA ALA A 121 -10.56 -17.96 -31.08
C ALA A 121 -10.63 -16.64 -30.29
N SER A 122 -10.91 -16.69 -28.98
CA SER A 122 -10.96 -15.50 -28.10
C SER A 122 -9.61 -15.13 -27.49
N LEU A 123 -8.65 -16.07 -27.44
CA LEU A 123 -7.36 -15.87 -26.76
C LEU A 123 -6.54 -14.74 -27.38
N GLY A 124 -6.64 -14.53 -28.70
CA GLY A 124 -5.98 -13.41 -29.39
C GLY A 124 -6.53 -12.04 -28.94
N ASN A 125 -7.84 -11.93 -28.69
CA ASN A 125 -8.45 -10.69 -28.18
C ASN A 125 -7.99 -10.41 -26.75
N LEU A 126 -7.93 -11.45 -25.91
CA LEU A 126 -7.42 -11.36 -24.55
C LEU A 126 -5.94 -10.96 -24.54
N GLN A 127 -5.12 -11.58 -25.40
CA GLN A 127 -3.70 -11.22 -25.58
C GLN A 127 -3.56 -9.75 -25.95
N PHE A 128 -4.29 -9.29 -26.97
CA PHE A 128 -4.22 -7.91 -27.44
C PHE A 128 -4.56 -6.91 -26.32
N LEU A 129 -5.66 -7.15 -25.60
CA LEU A 129 -6.06 -6.28 -24.49
C LEU A 129 -5.04 -6.29 -23.35
N SER A 130 -4.45 -7.46 -23.04
CA SER A 130 -3.40 -7.58 -22.03
C SER A 130 -2.13 -6.80 -22.41
N GLN A 131 -1.76 -6.77 -23.69
CA GLN A 131 -0.62 -6.01 -24.21
C GLN A 131 -0.85 -4.49 -24.10
N ILE A 132 -2.08 -4.01 -24.34
CA ILE A 132 -2.43 -2.60 -24.08
C ILE A 132 -2.26 -2.27 -22.59
N GLY A 133 -2.67 -3.18 -21.70
CA GLY A 133 -2.42 -3.07 -20.26
C GLY A 133 -0.95 -2.94 -19.92
N LEU A 134 -0.12 -3.81 -20.48
CA LEU A 134 1.32 -3.77 -20.29
C LEU A 134 1.97 -2.50 -20.86
N ILE A 135 1.52 -1.98 -22.00
CA ILE A 135 2.01 -0.71 -22.56
C ILE A 135 1.74 0.44 -21.58
N LEU A 136 0.51 0.52 -21.05
CA LEU A 136 0.17 1.54 -20.05
C LEU A 136 0.99 1.38 -18.76
N PHE A 137 1.16 0.15 -18.30
CA PHE A 137 1.95 -0.15 -17.11
C PHE A 137 3.44 0.19 -17.31
N MET A 138 4.04 -0.20 -18.43
CA MET A 138 5.44 0.14 -18.76
C MET A 138 5.67 1.64 -18.89
N PHE A 139 4.67 2.37 -19.39
CA PHE A 139 4.70 3.82 -19.39
C PHE A 139 4.71 4.41 -17.98
N VAL A 140 3.89 3.86 -17.07
CA VAL A 140 3.91 4.23 -15.65
C VAL A 140 5.27 3.94 -15.02
N ILE A 141 5.83 2.74 -15.22
CA ILE A 141 7.17 2.39 -14.73
C ILE A 141 8.24 3.35 -15.25
N GLY A 142 8.21 3.69 -16.54
CA GLY A 142 9.10 4.70 -17.10
C GLY A 142 8.93 6.07 -16.43
N MET A 143 7.70 6.47 -16.11
CA MET A 143 7.38 7.68 -15.35
C MET A 143 7.61 7.57 -13.85
N GLU A 144 7.97 6.43 -13.28
CA GLU A 144 8.41 6.32 -11.89
C GLU A 144 9.93 6.40 -11.77
N LEU A 145 10.63 6.03 -12.85
CA LEU A 145 12.08 6.10 -12.94
C LEU A 145 12.58 7.54 -12.71
N ASP A 146 13.46 7.73 -11.72
CA ASP A 146 14.18 8.98 -11.52
C ASP A 146 15.65 8.84 -11.97
N LEU A 147 15.92 9.34 -13.19
CA LEU A 147 17.25 9.32 -13.78
C LEU A 147 18.29 10.15 -13.01
N LYS A 148 17.87 11.17 -12.24
CA LYS A 148 18.81 11.98 -11.44
C LYS A 148 19.30 11.19 -10.24
N VAL A 149 18.41 10.42 -9.64
CA VAL A 149 18.70 9.56 -8.50
C VAL A 149 19.63 8.43 -8.92
N LEU A 150 19.41 7.85 -10.09
CA LEU A 150 20.34 6.87 -10.67
C LEU A 150 21.73 7.48 -10.94
N LYS A 151 21.78 8.73 -11.41
CA LYS A 151 23.04 9.43 -11.69
C LYS A 151 23.81 9.85 -10.42
N ASN A 152 23.11 10.17 -9.34
CA ASN A 152 23.69 10.71 -8.10
C ASN A 152 23.95 9.63 -7.02
N LYS A 153 23.77 8.34 -7.32
CA LYS A 153 23.93 7.24 -6.36
C LYS A 153 25.16 6.38 -6.61
N ALA A 154 25.61 5.74 -5.51
CA ALA A 154 26.91 5.09 -5.34
C ALA A 154 27.27 4.12 -6.48
N ASN A 155 28.47 4.28 -7.05
CA ASN A 155 29.08 3.35 -8.01
C ASN A 155 28.85 1.88 -7.62
N ASP A 156 28.85 1.61 -6.32
CA ASP A 156 28.47 0.37 -5.66
C ASP A 156 27.21 -0.29 -6.22
N ALA A 157 26.09 0.44 -6.32
CA ALA A 157 24.82 -0.11 -6.78
C ALA A 157 24.86 -0.52 -8.26
N VAL A 158 25.59 0.24 -9.07
CA VAL A 158 25.78 -0.05 -10.50
C VAL A 158 26.60 -1.32 -10.68
N VAL A 159 27.67 -1.49 -9.90
CA VAL A 159 28.50 -2.71 -9.93
C VAL A 159 27.69 -3.94 -9.51
N ILE A 160 26.93 -3.84 -8.42
CA ILE A 160 26.06 -4.93 -7.94
C ILE A 160 25.02 -5.29 -8.99
N SER A 161 24.33 -4.28 -9.56
CA SER A 161 23.33 -4.46 -10.62
C SER A 161 23.91 -5.20 -11.83
N HIS A 162 25.01 -4.72 -12.41
CA HIS A 162 25.60 -5.35 -13.60
C HIS A 162 26.12 -6.76 -13.31
N ALA A 163 26.72 -6.99 -12.13
CA ALA A 163 27.11 -8.34 -11.72
C ALA A 163 25.88 -9.27 -11.60
N SER A 164 24.77 -8.75 -11.05
CA SER A 164 23.50 -9.46 -10.95
C SER A 164 22.84 -9.77 -12.31
N ILE A 165 23.30 -9.14 -13.39
CA ILE A 165 22.87 -9.45 -14.76
C ILE A 165 23.86 -10.40 -15.41
N VAL A 166 25.14 -10.04 -15.46
CA VAL A 166 26.18 -10.75 -16.23
C VAL A 166 26.40 -12.17 -15.73
N ILE A 167 26.40 -12.38 -14.40
CA ILE A 167 26.61 -13.72 -13.81
C ILE A 167 25.47 -14.67 -14.21
N PRO A 168 24.19 -14.40 -13.90
CA PRO A 168 23.12 -15.30 -14.30
C PRO A 168 22.92 -15.34 -15.81
N PHE A 169 23.26 -14.29 -16.56
CA PHE A 169 23.21 -14.31 -18.04
C PHE A 169 24.16 -15.38 -18.59
N SER A 170 25.40 -15.37 -18.09
CA SER A 170 26.43 -16.33 -18.48
C SER A 170 26.07 -17.75 -18.07
N LEU A 171 25.50 -17.92 -16.87
CA LEU A 171 25.00 -19.22 -16.43
C LEU A 171 23.79 -19.69 -17.23
N GLY A 172 22.91 -18.77 -17.67
CA GLY A 172 21.79 -19.06 -18.55
C GLY A 172 22.25 -19.53 -19.93
N ILE A 173 23.28 -18.90 -20.51
CA ILE A 173 23.93 -19.38 -21.74
C ILE A 173 24.57 -20.76 -21.51
N GLY A 174 25.27 -20.95 -20.38
CA GLY A 174 25.86 -22.23 -20.01
C GLY A 174 24.81 -23.34 -19.87
N LEU A 175 23.67 -23.04 -19.26
CA LEU A 175 22.53 -23.96 -19.18
C LEU A 175 21.95 -24.25 -20.57
N ALA A 176 21.81 -23.23 -21.42
CA ALA A 176 21.33 -23.36 -22.78
C ALA A 176 22.17 -24.35 -23.59
N TYR A 177 23.50 -24.35 -23.42
CA TYR A 177 24.40 -25.30 -24.06
C TYR A 177 24.01 -26.77 -23.78
N PHE A 178 23.60 -27.09 -22.55
CA PHE A 178 23.22 -28.46 -22.18
C PHE A 178 21.81 -28.87 -22.64
N ILE A 179 20.88 -27.91 -22.75
CA ILE A 179 19.47 -28.21 -23.03
C ILE A 179 19.07 -27.98 -24.50
N TYR A 180 19.89 -27.26 -25.27
CA TYR A 180 19.58 -26.82 -26.63
C TYR A 180 19.11 -27.95 -27.54
N TYR A 181 19.88 -29.04 -27.65
CA TYR A 181 19.55 -30.13 -28.59
C TYR A 181 18.18 -30.79 -28.35
N ARG A 182 17.69 -30.78 -27.11
CA ARG A 182 16.44 -31.43 -26.74
C ARG A 182 15.25 -30.49 -26.68
N PHE A 183 15.49 -29.21 -26.36
CA PHE A 183 14.41 -28.28 -26.02
C PHE A 183 14.34 -27.03 -26.89
N ALA A 184 15.36 -26.75 -27.70
CA ALA A 184 15.27 -25.66 -28.68
C ALA A 184 14.35 -26.09 -29.83
N PRO A 185 13.41 -25.23 -30.25
CA PRO A 185 12.58 -25.50 -31.44
C PRO A 185 13.42 -25.70 -32.70
N LEU A 186 12.91 -26.53 -33.62
CA LEU A 186 13.56 -26.75 -34.92
C LEU A 186 13.69 -25.42 -35.69
N GLY A 187 14.89 -25.12 -36.16
CA GLY A 187 15.18 -23.90 -36.93
C GLY A 187 15.60 -22.69 -36.09
N VAL A 188 15.61 -22.78 -34.76
CA VAL A 188 16.14 -21.73 -33.87
C VAL A 188 17.63 -21.92 -33.69
N GLU A 189 18.43 -20.89 -33.98
CA GLU A 189 19.87 -20.93 -33.78
C GLU A 189 20.26 -20.97 -32.29
N PHE A 190 21.39 -21.61 -31.98
CA PHE A 190 21.94 -21.65 -30.62
C PHE A 190 22.13 -20.25 -30.03
N LEU A 191 22.59 -19.29 -30.83
CA LEU A 191 22.78 -17.91 -30.38
C LEU A 191 21.45 -17.31 -29.87
N SER A 192 20.38 -17.39 -30.66
CA SER A 192 19.05 -16.89 -30.28
C SER A 192 18.52 -17.57 -29.01
N PHE A 193 18.58 -18.90 -28.95
CA PHE A 193 18.11 -19.66 -27.79
C PHE A 193 18.93 -19.34 -26.52
N SER A 194 20.26 -19.31 -26.64
CA SER A 194 21.18 -19.05 -25.53
C SER A 194 21.06 -17.62 -25.00
N LEU A 195 20.90 -16.62 -25.86
CA LEU A 195 20.65 -15.24 -25.47
C LEU A 195 19.31 -15.08 -24.75
N PHE A 196 18.25 -15.76 -25.22
CA PHE A 196 16.94 -15.76 -24.55
C PHE A 196 16.99 -16.42 -23.18
N MET A 197 17.68 -17.56 -23.04
CA MET A 197 17.91 -18.21 -21.75
C MET A 197 18.74 -17.30 -20.81
N GLY A 198 19.77 -16.64 -21.34
CA GLY A 198 20.58 -15.69 -20.61
C GLY A 198 19.76 -14.53 -20.06
N ILE A 199 19.00 -13.81 -20.91
CA ILE A 199 18.21 -12.66 -20.47
C ILE A 199 17.10 -13.07 -19.50
N ALA A 200 16.42 -14.20 -19.73
CA ALA A 200 15.40 -14.69 -18.82
C ALA A 200 15.96 -14.99 -17.42
N MET A 201 17.19 -15.53 -17.34
CA MET A 201 17.89 -15.74 -16.06
C MET A 201 18.35 -14.45 -15.38
N SER A 202 18.41 -13.32 -16.09
CA SER A 202 18.99 -12.08 -15.57
C SER A 202 18.00 -11.03 -15.11
N ILE A 203 16.70 -11.13 -15.41
CA ILE A 203 15.73 -10.06 -15.16
C ILE A 203 15.26 -10.01 -13.70
N THR A 204 15.58 -8.95 -12.97
CA THR A 204 14.93 -8.67 -11.67
C THR A 204 13.59 -7.98 -11.91
N ALA A 205 12.59 -8.20 -11.05
CA ALA A 205 11.32 -7.46 -11.14
C ALA A 205 11.32 -6.25 -10.19
N PHE A 206 11.72 -5.08 -10.68
CA PHE A 206 11.72 -3.84 -9.88
C PHE A 206 10.41 -3.55 -9.14
N PRO A 207 9.20 -3.60 -9.76
CA PRO A 207 7.97 -3.23 -9.06
C PRO A 207 7.62 -4.18 -7.91
N VAL A 208 7.85 -5.48 -8.11
CA VAL A 208 7.61 -6.50 -7.07
C VAL A 208 8.63 -6.35 -5.95
N LEU A 209 9.89 -6.12 -6.30
CA LEU A 209 10.95 -5.87 -5.35
C LEU A 209 10.67 -4.62 -4.52
N ALA A 210 10.33 -3.49 -5.15
CA ALA A 210 10.07 -2.22 -4.47
C ALA A 210 8.93 -2.38 -3.47
N ARG A 211 7.88 -3.12 -3.86
CA ARG A 211 6.78 -3.48 -2.98
C ARG A 211 7.22 -4.34 -1.80
N ILE A 212 8.03 -5.40 -2.01
CA ILE A 212 8.56 -6.23 -0.91
C ILE A 212 9.40 -5.37 0.05
N VAL A 213 10.25 -4.49 -0.48
CA VAL A 213 11.09 -3.57 0.31
C VAL A 213 10.25 -2.56 1.09
N GLN A 214 9.12 -2.12 0.54
CA GLN A 214 8.15 -1.25 1.21
C GLN A 214 7.38 -2.00 2.31
N GLU A 215 6.84 -3.18 2.00
CA GLU A 215 6.08 -4.05 2.91
C GLU A 215 6.94 -4.57 4.08
N ARG A 216 8.25 -4.73 3.87
CA ARG A 216 9.22 -5.12 4.91
C ARG A 216 9.84 -3.91 5.64
N GLU A 217 9.35 -2.70 5.39
CA GLU A 217 9.81 -1.44 6.00
C GLU A 217 11.30 -1.08 5.80
N ILE A 218 12.05 -1.85 5.00
CA ILE A 218 13.48 -1.63 4.74
C ILE A 218 13.76 -0.54 3.71
N HIS A 219 12.75 -0.02 2.99
CA HIS A 219 12.88 1.01 1.94
C HIS A 219 13.58 2.30 2.38
N LYS A 220 13.56 2.62 3.68
CA LYS A 220 14.17 3.83 4.26
C LYS A 220 15.62 3.64 4.70
N THR A 221 16.09 2.40 4.72
CA THR A 221 17.47 2.10 5.11
C THR A 221 18.42 2.36 3.94
N ARG A 222 19.72 2.50 4.25
CA ARG A 222 20.77 2.54 3.22
C ARG A 222 20.70 1.30 2.31
N LEU A 223 20.42 0.14 2.89
CA LEU A 223 20.22 -1.13 2.19
C LEU A 223 19.06 -1.05 1.20
N GLY A 224 17.87 -0.62 1.64
CA GLY A 224 16.71 -0.44 0.77
C GLY A 224 16.98 0.52 -0.37
N THR A 225 17.69 1.62 -0.10
CA THR A 225 18.11 2.58 -1.13
C THR A 225 19.03 1.95 -2.18
N ILE A 226 20.03 1.14 -1.75
CA ILE A 226 20.93 0.42 -2.65
C ILE A 226 20.14 -0.57 -3.51
N VAL A 227 19.30 -1.40 -2.90
CA VAL A 227 18.53 -2.44 -3.58
C VAL A 227 17.57 -1.84 -4.61
N ILE A 228 16.80 -0.81 -4.25
CA ILE A 228 15.89 -0.11 -5.18
C ILE A 228 16.67 0.49 -6.37
N THR A 229 17.85 1.04 -6.10
CA THR A 229 18.69 1.64 -7.16
C THR A 229 19.30 0.56 -8.07
N CYS A 230 19.73 -0.58 -7.49
CA CYS A 230 20.19 -1.74 -8.26
C CYS A 230 19.06 -2.27 -9.16
N ALA A 231 17.85 -2.43 -8.61
CA ALA A 231 16.71 -2.93 -9.36
C ALA A 231 16.28 -1.99 -10.49
N ALA A 232 16.31 -0.67 -10.26
CA ALA A 232 16.02 0.32 -11.30
C ALA A 232 17.10 0.30 -12.42
N ALA A 233 18.38 0.14 -12.06
CA ALA A 233 19.46 -0.02 -13.01
C ALA A 233 19.35 -1.34 -13.80
N ASP A 234 18.94 -2.41 -13.12
CA ASP A 234 18.68 -3.71 -13.71
C ASP A 234 17.58 -3.63 -14.77
N ASP A 235 16.46 -2.99 -14.46
CA ASP A 235 15.33 -2.85 -15.38
C ASP A 235 15.74 -2.10 -16.67
N ILE A 236 16.45 -0.97 -16.55
CA ILE A 236 16.95 -0.23 -17.72
C ILE A 236 17.87 -1.11 -18.55
N THR A 237 18.83 -1.78 -17.89
CA THR A 237 19.83 -2.61 -18.56
C THR A 237 19.19 -3.82 -19.23
N ALA A 238 18.23 -4.46 -18.55
CA ALA A 238 17.48 -5.60 -19.05
C ALA A 238 16.67 -5.24 -20.30
N TRP A 239 16.05 -4.06 -20.34
CA TRP A 239 15.35 -3.59 -21.55
C TRP A 239 16.30 -3.34 -22.72
N CYS A 240 17.47 -2.75 -22.48
CA CYS A 240 18.49 -2.58 -23.50
C CYS A 240 18.99 -3.94 -24.04
N ILE A 241 19.26 -4.89 -23.14
CA ILE A 241 19.69 -6.25 -23.54
C ILE A 241 18.57 -6.96 -24.28
N LEU A 242 17.34 -6.94 -23.77
CA LEU A 242 16.19 -7.56 -24.42
C LEU A 242 15.96 -6.98 -25.82
N ALA A 243 16.08 -5.66 -25.99
CA ALA A 243 15.98 -5.03 -27.29
C ALA A 243 17.05 -5.54 -28.27
N ALA A 244 18.29 -5.67 -27.81
CA ALA A 244 19.37 -6.25 -28.61
C ALA A 244 19.12 -7.74 -28.94
N VAL A 245 18.65 -8.54 -27.97
CA VAL A 245 18.32 -9.95 -28.16
C VAL A 245 17.19 -10.11 -29.18
N ILE A 246 16.10 -9.36 -29.06
CA ILE A 246 14.99 -9.40 -30.03
C ILE A 246 15.47 -8.96 -31.41
N ALA A 247 16.30 -7.92 -31.49
CA ALA A 247 16.88 -7.47 -32.76
C ALA A 247 17.68 -8.58 -33.45
N ILE A 248 18.50 -9.31 -32.70
CA ILE A 248 19.28 -10.45 -33.23
C ILE A 248 18.35 -11.59 -33.67
N VAL A 249 17.35 -11.93 -32.85
CA VAL A 249 16.42 -13.03 -33.13
C VAL A 249 15.52 -12.75 -34.34
N LYS A 250 14.92 -11.55 -34.43
CA LYS A 250 14.01 -11.17 -35.53
C LYS A 250 14.75 -10.92 -36.84
N ALA A 251 15.97 -10.41 -36.78
CA ALA A 251 16.73 -10.04 -37.97
C ALA A 251 17.13 -11.24 -38.84
N GLY A 252 17.26 -12.44 -38.25
CA GLY A 252 17.66 -13.67 -38.93
C GLY A 252 19.08 -13.67 -39.52
N SER A 253 19.77 -12.52 -39.53
CA SER A 253 21.16 -12.36 -39.96
C SER A 253 21.86 -11.28 -39.15
N PHE A 254 23.18 -11.43 -38.96
CA PHE A 254 24.01 -10.47 -38.23
C PHE A 254 23.92 -9.05 -38.83
N VAL A 255 23.96 -8.93 -40.16
CA VAL A 255 23.90 -7.62 -40.84
C VAL A 255 22.55 -6.95 -40.65
N SER A 256 21.45 -7.71 -40.77
CA SER A 256 20.10 -7.20 -40.49
C SER A 256 19.96 -6.71 -39.04
N SER A 257 20.61 -7.40 -38.09
CA SER A 257 20.56 -7.01 -36.67
C SER A 257 21.25 -5.66 -36.42
N LEU A 258 22.32 -5.34 -37.17
CA LEU A 258 22.99 -4.04 -37.10
C LEU A 258 22.09 -2.89 -37.57
N TYR A 259 21.26 -3.10 -38.59
CA TYR A 259 20.29 -2.08 -39.02
C TYR A 259 19.24 -1.81 -37.94
N VAL A 260 18.70 -2.87 -37.31
CA VAL A 260 17.74 -2.73 -36.21
C VAL A 260 18.37 -2.01 -35.03
N ILE A 261 19.60 -2.37 -34.64
CA ILE A 261 20.34 -1.70 -33.56
C ILE A 261 20.61 -0.23 -33.92
N GLY A 262 21.02 0.07 -35.16
CA GLY A 262 21.23 1.43 -35.63
C GLY A 262 19.97 2.29 -35.57
N LEU A 263 18.83 1.74 -36.01
CA LEU A 263 17.52 2.40 -35.91
C LEU A 263 17.07 2.57 -34.45
N ALA A 264 17.36 1.60 -33.58
CA ALA A 264 17.08 1.70 -32.15
C ALA A 264 17.85 2.87 -31.51
N ILE A 265 19.14 2.98 -31.80
CA ILE A 265 19.99 4.09 -31.31
C ILE A 265 19.47 5.43 -31.84
N LEU A 266 19.13 5.50 -33.14
CA LEU A 266 18.55 6.70 -33.74
C LEU A 266 17.23 7.09 -33.05
N TYR A 267 16.34 6.13 -32.81
CA TYR A 267 15.07 6.34 -32.11
C TYR A 267 15.28 6.87 -30.68
N VAL A 268 16.18 6.26 -29.90
CA VAL A 268 16.54 6.76 -28.56
C VAL A 268 17.11 8.17 -28.64
N GLY A 269 17.97 8.46 -29.61
CA GLY A 269 18.50 9.79 -29.87
C GLY A 269 17.40 10.82 -30.14
N VAL A 270 16.43 10.50 -31.00
CA VAL A 270 15.27 11.37 -31.29
C VAL A 270 14.42 11.60 -30.03
N MET A 271 14.15 10.56 -29.25
CA MET A 271 13.38 10.66 -28.00
C MET A 271 14.06 11.59 -26.99
N LEU A 272 15.38 11.49 -26.83
CA LEU A 272 16.14 12.28 -25.86
C LEU A 272 16.42 13.71 -26.33
N LEU A 273 16.73 13.92 -27.62
CA LEU A 273 17.17 15.21 -28.14
C LEU A 273 16.03 16.08 -28.68
N ILE A 274 14.92 15.48 -29.12
CA ILE A 274 13.80 16.21 -29.75
C ILE A 274 12.54 16.12 -28.89
N VAL A 275 12.10 14.91 -28.56
CA VAL A 275 10.81 14.71 -27.87
C VAL A 275 10.87 15.17 -26.42
N ARG A 276 11.91 14.81 -25.68
CA ARG A 276 12.11 15.24 -24.28
C ARG A 276 12.08 16.77 -24.09
N PRO A 277 12.86 17.59 -24.82
CA PRO A 277 12.79 19.04 -24.66
C PRO A 277 11.44 19.63 -25.10
N PHE A 278 10.78 19.04 -26.09
CA PHE A 278 9.43 19.42 -26.49
C PHE A 278 8.41 19.19 -25.37
N LEU A 279 8.41 18.00 -24.75
CA LEU A 279 7.55 17.68 -23.62
C LEU A 279 7.84 18.56 -22.41
N LYS A 280 9.12 18.83 -22.13
CA LYS A 280 9.54 19.75 -21.06
C LYS A 280 8.94 21.14 -21.26
N ARG A 281 9.01 21.68 -22.48
CA ARG A 281 8.44 23.00 -22.81
C ARG A 281 6.93 23.04 -22.62
N ILE A 282 6.22 21.95 -22.94
CA ILE A 282 4.79 21.83 -22.66
C ILE A 282 4.53 21.79 -21.16
N GLY A 283 5.29 20.99 -20.41
CA GLY A 283 5.16 20.91 -18.95
C GLY A 283 5.35 22.27 -18.26
N ASP A 284 6.37 23.02 -18.65
CA ASP A 284 6.69 24.32 -18.09
C ASP A 284 5.57 25.36 -18.34
N LEU A 285 4.92 25.33 -19.51
CA LEU A 285 3.80 26.22 -19.85
C LEU A 285 2.54 25.98 -19.00
N TYR A 286 2.36 24.78 -18.45
CA TYR A 286 1.17 24.40 -17.69
C TYR A 286 1.43 24.29 -16.17
N LYS A 287 2.64 24.61 -15.71
CA LYS A 287 3.06 24.54 -14.29
C LYS A 287 2.17 25.34 -13.33
N THR A 288 1.54 26.41 -13.80
CA THR A 288 0.73 27.34 -12.97
C THR A 288 -0.75 26.95 -12.87
N LYS A 289 -1.23 25.96 -13.62
CA LYS A 289 -2.64 25.54 -13.57
C LYS A 289 -2.80 24.31 -12.66
N ASN A 290 -3.56 24.46 -11.57
CA ASN A 290 -3.86 23.38 -10.60
C ASN A 290 -4.61 22.16 -11.15
N LYS A 291 -4.91 22.11 -12.46
CA LYS A 291 -5.57 20.99 -13.13
C LYS A 291 -4.94 20.71 -14.48
N LEU A 292 -4.73 19.42 -14.77
CA LEU A 292 -4.35 18.94 -16.09
C LEU A 292 -5.42 19.34 -17.11
N SER A 293 -5.04 20.09 -18.14
CA SER A 293 -5.93 20.32 -19.28
C SER A 293 -6.03 19.03 -20.09
N LYS A 294 -7.24 18.66 -20.54
CA LYS A 294 -7.47 17.48 -21.39
C LYS A 294 -6.50 17.42 -22.61
N PRO A 295 -6.13 18.54 -23.26
CA PRO A 295 -5.15 18.52 -24.35
C PRO A 295 -3.76 18.03 -23.96
N VAL A 296 -3.25 18.38 -22.77
CA VAL A 296 -1.91 17.95 -22.33
C VAL A 296 -1.88 16.44 -22.10
N VAL A 297 -2.93 15.90 -21.47
CA VAL A 297 -3.12 14.45 -21.30
C VAL A 297 -3.17 13.75 -22.65
N ALA A 298 -3.87 14.32 -23.64
CA ALA A 298 -3.93 13.77 -25.00
C ALA A 298 -2.56 13.73 -25.69
N ILE A 299 -1.72 14.77 -25.53
CA ILE A 299 -0.34 14.77 -26.05
C ILE A 299 0.46 13.62 -25.45
N PHE A 300 0.26 13.33 -24.16
CA PHE A 300 1.04 12.30 -23.47
C PHE A 300 0.66 10.90 -23.93
N PHE A 301 -0.65 10.63 -24.08
CA PHE A 301 -1.10 9.40 -24.71
C PHE A 301 -0.65 9.28 -26.17
N LEU A 302 -0.65 10.39 -26.92
CA LEU A 302 -0.15 10.39 -28.29
C LEU A 302 1.35 10.06 -28.34
N THR A 303 2.15 10.65 -27.46
CA THR A 303 3.58 10.32 -27.33
C THR A 303 3.77 8.86 -26.97
N LEU A 304 3.03 8.33 -25.99
CA LEU A 304 3.06 6.92 -25.60
C LEU A 304 2.76 5.99 -26.79
N ILE A 305 1.63 6.22 -27.48
CA ILE A 305 1.19 5.36 -28.58
C ILE A 305 2.17 5.46 -29.76
N LEU A 306 2.60 6.67 -30.12
CA LEU A 306 3.54 6.88 -31.22
C LEU A 306 4.90 6.24 -30.93
N SER A 307 5.37 6.35 -29.69
CA SER A 307 6.61 5.75 -29.22
C SER A 307 6.55 4.22 -29.27
N SER A 308 5.47 3.64 -28.74
CA SER A 308 5.23 2.19 -28.76
C SER A 308 5.14 1.66 -30.21
N TYR A 309 4.37 2.34 -31.06
CA TYR A 309 4.23 2.02 -32.48
C TYR A 309 5.56 2.07 -33.23
N THR A 310 6.34 3.13 -33.02
CA THR A 310 7.65 3.29 -33.67
C THR A 310 8.62 2.18 -33.26
N SER A 311 8.65 1.82 -31.97
CA SER A 311 9.51 0.74 -31.47
C SER A 311 9.11 -0.65 -32.01
N GLU A 312 7.82 -0.89 -32.24
CA GLU A 312 7.31 -2.13 -32.84
C GLU A 312 7.74 -2.24 -34.31
N ILE A 313 7.62 -1.15 -35.09
CA ILE A 313 8.03 -1.11 -36.51
C ILE A 313 9.53 -1.32 -36.67
N ILE A 314 10.34 -0.73 -35.78
CA ILE A 314 11.80 -0.91 -35.82
C ILE A 314 12.20 -2.38 -35.58
N GLY A 315 11.32 -3.19 -34.99
CA GLY A 315 11.57 -4.60 -34.71
C GLY A 315 12.12 -4.87 -33.31
N ILE A 316 11.92 -3.95 -32.36
CA ILE A 316 12.20 -4.17 -30.94
C ILE A 316 10.94 -4.81 -30.33
N HIS A 317 10.17 -4.04 -29.54
CA HIS A 317 8.87 -4.41 -29.02
C HIS A 317 8.20 -3.12 -28.51
N ALA A 318 6.88 -3.00 -28.67
CA ALA A 318 6.08 -1.87 -28.22
C ALA A 318 6.30 -1.46 -26.75
N LEU A 319 6.60 -2.42 -25.87
CA LEU A 319 6.82 -2.19 -24.44
C LEU A 319 8.07 -1.34 -24.17
N PHE A 320 9.13 -1.49 -24.98
CA PHE A 320 10.31 -0.64 -24.90
C PHE A 320 9.98 0.80 -25.23
N GLY A 321 9.19 1.03 -26.29
CA GLY A 321 8.74 2.37 -26.65
C GLY A 321 7.85 3.00 -25.59
N ALA A 322 7.00 2.22 -24.94
CA ALA A 322 6.19 2.68 -23.81
C ALA A 322 7.04 3.13 -22.62
N PHE A 323 8.01 2.29 -22.21
CA PHE A 323 8.96 2.61 -21.16
C PHE A 323 9.76 3.88 -21.48
N MET A 324 10.32 3.99 -22.69
CA MET A 324 11.07 5.17 -23.14
C MET A 324 10.23 6.44 -23.13
N ALA A 325 8.96 6.36 -23.56
CA ALA A 325 8.05 7.50 -23.49
C ALA A 325 7.82 7.96 -22.05
N GLY A 326 7.70 7.03 -21.10
CA GLY A 326 7.58 7.35 -19.68
C GLY A 326 8.84 7.98 -19.11
N ALA A 327 10.01 7.41 -19.41
CA ALA A 327 11.31 7.86 -18.91
C ALA A 327 11.70 9.28 -19.36
N ILE A 328 11.21 9.74 -20.52
CA ILE A 328 11.46 11.11 -21.01
C ILE A 328 10.42 12.14 -20.53
N MET A 329 9.39 11.72 -19.78
CA MET A 329 8.37 12.64 -19.31
C MET A 329 8.95 13.72 -18.39
N PRO A 330 8.38 14.93 -18.36
CA PRO A 330 8.90 16.02 -17.54
C PRO A 330 8.87 15.70 -16.04
N ASP A 331 9.95 16.02 -15.32
CA ASP A 331 10.08 15.89 -13.86
C ASP A 331 9.26 16.96 -13.10
N ILE A 332 7.95 17.02 -13.34
CA ILE A 332 7.04 17.87 -12.58
C ILE A 332 6.32 16.96 -11.59
N THR A 333 6.78 16.93 -10.33
CA THR A 333 6.38 15.93 -9.32
C THR A 333 4.87 15.80 -9.17
N LYS A 334 4.15 16.92 -9.02
CA LYS A 334 2.67 16.92 -8.92
C LYS A 334 1.98 16.43 -10.20
N PHE A 335 2.56 16.69 -11.36
CA PHE A 335 2.01 16.27 -12.64
C PHE A 335 2.16 14.76 -12.81
N ARG A 336 3.38 14.24 -12.61
CA ARG A 336 3.71 12.81 -12.73
C ARG A 336 2.82 12.01 -11.79
N ALA A 337 2.71 12.41 -10.52
CA ALA A 337 1.87 11.75 -9.53
C ALA A 337 0.41 11.59 -9.98
N ILE A 338 -0.27 12.67 -10.40
CA ILE A 338 -1.69 12.61 -10.81
C ILE A 338 -1.89 11.72 -12.05
N PHE A 339 -0.94 11.74 -12.99
CA PHE A 339 -1.05 10.95 -14.20
C PHE A 339 -0.76 9.46 -13.92
N ILE A 340 0.29 9.19 -13.14
CA ILE A 340 0.64 7.85 -12.65
C ILE A 340 -0.57 7.25 -11.96
N GLU A 341 -1.11 7.88 -10.92
CA GLU A 341 -2.26 7.37 -10.15
C GLU A 341 -3.42 6.92 -11.05
N LYS A 342 -3.82 7.75 -12.02
CA LYS A 342 -4.96 7.44 -12.92
C LYS A 342 -4.68 6.32 -13.91
N VAL A 343 -3.48 6.25 -14.46
CA VAL A 343 -3.12 5.24 -15.46
C VAL A 343 -2.72 3.93 -14.79
N GLU A 344 -2.06 4.01 -13.64
CA GLU A 344 -1.74 2.90 -12.78
C GLU A 344 -2.99 2.19 -12.30
N ASP A 345 -3.99 2.92 -11.79
CA ASP A 345 -5.27 2.31 -11.36
C ASP A 345 -5.89 1.47 -12.49
N VAL A 346 -6.01 2.03 -13.69
CA VAL A 346 -6.60 1.30 -14.82
C VAL A 346 -5.72 0.14 -15.25
N SER A 347 -4.41 0.33 -15.32
CA SER A 347 -3.49 -0.72 -15.77
C SER A 347 -3.40 -1.86 -14.75
N VAL A 348 -3.05 -1.56 -13.49
CA VAL A 348 -2.82 -2.55 -12.42
C VAL A 348 -4.12 -3.22 -11.97
N ILE A 349 -5.24 -2.49 -11.87
CA ILE A 349 -6.48 -3.07 -11.32
C ILE A 349 -7.26 -3.87 -12.36
N LEU A 350 -7.33 -3.37 -13.60
CA LEU A 350 -8.18 -3.94 -14.64
C LEU A 350 -7.39 -4.78 -15.65
N LEU A 351 -6.29 -4.24 -16.19
CA LEU A 351 -5.66 -4.82 -17.39
C LEU A 351 -4.52 -5.81 -17.07
N LEU A 352 -3.75 -5.57 -16.01
CA LEU A 352 -2.63 -6.41 -15.61
C LEU A 352 -3.03 -7.83 -15.17
N PRO A 353 -4.16 -8.03 -14.46
CA PRO A 353 -4.67 -9.37 -14.21
C PRO A 353 -4.94 -10.17 -15.48
N LEU A 354 -5.33 -9.50 -16.58
CA LEU A 354 -5.51 -10.16 -17.89
C LEU A 354 -4.19 -10.70 -18.42
N PHE A 355 -3.08 -9.98 -18.24
CA PHE A 355 -1.75 -10.44 -18.63
C PHE A 355 -1.28 -11.64 -17.80
N PHE A 356 -1.44 -11.58 -16.47
CA PHE A 356 -1.05 -12.70 -15.60
C PHE A 356 -1.89 -13.95 -15.89
N VAL A 357 -3.20 -13.78 -16.08
CA VAL A 357 -4.04 -14.93 -16.45
C VAL A 357 -3.69 -15.44 -17.84
N PHE A 358 -3.52 -14.58 -18.85
CA PHE A 358 -3.10 -15.02 -20.18
C PHE A 358 -1.79 -15.81 -20.16
N THR A 359 -0.80 -15.35 -19.37
CA THR A 359 0.45 -16.07 -19.14
C THR A 359 0.20 -17.43 -18.47
N GLY A 360 -0.68 -17.48 -17.47
CA GLY A 360 -1.07 -18.72 -16.81
C GLY A 360 -1.83 -19.69 -17.72
N LEU A 361 -2.69 -19.21 -18.62
CA LEU A 361 -3.37 -20.02 -19.64
C LEU A 361 -2.37 -20.69 -20.60
N ARG A 362 -1.23 -20.04 -20.88
CA ARG A 362 -0.12 -20.62 -21.67
C ARG A 362 0.71 -21.62 -20.88
N THR A 363 0.66 -21.59 -19.55
CA THR A 363 1.48 -22.43 -18.68
C THR A 363 0.83 -23.80 -18.51
N GLN A 364 1.45 -24.82 -19.10
CA GLN A 364 0.92 -26.18 -19.16
C GLN A 364 1.76 -27.12 -18.28
N ILE A 365 1.48 -27.15 -16.98
CA ILE A 365 2.22 -27.99 -16.01
C ILE A 365 2.11 -29.47 -16.39
N GLY A 366 1.01 -29.88 -17.02
CA GLY A 366 0.83 -31.23 -17.55
C GLY A 366 1.87 -31.68 -18.58
N LEU A 367 2.60 -30.75 -19.22
CA LEU A 367 3.73 -31.09 -20.10
C LEU A 367 4.94 -31.61 -19.34
N ILE A 368 5.08 -31.27 -18.05
CA ILE A 368 6.17 -31.74 -17.17
C ILE A 368 5.72 -33.07 -16.52
N ASN A 369 5.50 -34.09 -17.36
CA ASN A 369 4.96 -35.39 -16.94
C ASN A 369 6.05 -36.46 -16.67
N ASP A 370 7.31 -36.17 -16.98
CA ASP A 370 8.45 -37.06 -16.78
C ASP A 370 9.32 -36.58 -15.59
N PRO A 371 9.76 -37.47 -14.68
CA PRO A 371 10.75 -37.15 -13.65
C PRO A 371 11.99 -36.41 -14.16
N TYR A 372 12.44 -36.69 -15.39
CA TYR A 372 13.55 -35.97 -16.03
C TYR A 372 13.24 -34.47 -16.20
N LEU A 373 12.02 -34.12 -16.59
CA LEU A 373 11.60 -32.73 -16.80
C LEU A 373 11.51 -31.98 -15.47
N TRP A 374 11.07 -32.63 -14.40
CA TRP A 374 11.13 -32.07 -13.04
C TRP A 374 12.55 -31.89 -12.54
N LYS A 375 13.44 -32.84 -12.81
CA LYS A 375 14.88 -32.71 -12.50
C LYS A 375 15.50 -31.52 -13.24
N LEU A 376 15.14 -31.34 -14.52
CA LEU A 376 15.58 -30.18 -15.28
C LEU A 376 15.01 -28.88 -14.73
N THR A 377 13.73 -28.83 -14.38
CA THR A 377 13.09 -27.68 -13.74
C THR A 377 13.82 -27.32 -12.44
N GLY A 378 14.17 -28.31 -11.62
CA GLY A 378 14.99 -28.13 -10.42
C GLY A 378 16.38 -27.59 -10.73
N ALA A 379 17.04 -28.05 -11.79
CA ALA A 379 18.33 -27.53 -12.24
C ALA A 379 18.23 -26.07 -12.73
N ILE A 380 17.17 -25.72 -13.45
CA ILE A 380 16.86 -24.34 -13.88
C ILE A 380 16.71 -23.43 -12.67
N ILE A 381 15.91 -23.84 -11.67
CA ILE A 381 15.74 -23.10 -10.42
C ILE A 381 17.07 -22.96 -9.68
N LEU A 382 17.84 -24.04 -9.57
CA LEU A 382 19.14 -24.03 -8.89
C LEU A 382 20.08 -23.03 -9.57
N VAL A 383 20.18 -23.05 -10.90
CA VAL A 383 21.02 -22.11 -11.67
C VAL A 383 20.54 -20.68 -11.50
N ALA A 384 19.22 -20.44 -11.53
CA ALA A 384 18.64 -19.11 -11.30
C ALA A 384 18.99 -18.57 -9.91
N VAL A 385 18.80 -19.38 -8.86
CA VAL A 385 19.12 -19.02 -7.48
C VAL A 385 20.63 -18.81 -7.32
N VAL A 386 21.47 -19.75 -7.77
CA VAL A 386 22.93 -19.61 -7.68
C VAL A 386 23.42 -18.37 -8.43
N GLY A 387 22.96 -18.17 -9.65
CA GLY A 387 23.38 -17.02 -10.46
C GLY A 387 22.93 -15.68 -9.91
N LYS A 388 21.66 -15.57 -9.52
CA LYS A 388 21.04 -14.29 -9.17
C LYS A 388 21.23 -13.97 -7.69
N PHE A 389 20.86 -14.89 -6.79
CA PHE A 389 20.99 -14.69 -5.34
C PHE A 389 22.46 -14.59 -4.93
N PHE A 390 23.28 -15.61 -5.23
CA PHE A 390 24.67 -15.60 -4.79
C PHE A 390 25.53 -14.65 -5.63
N GLY A 391 25.26 -14.50 -6.92
CA GLY A 391 25.98 -13.54 -7.77
C GLY A 391 25.87 -12.10 -7.26
N SER A 392 24.65 -11.67 -6.89
CA SER A 392 24.45 -10.33 -6.33
C SER A 392 24.94 -10.20 -4.89
N ALA A 393 24.81 -11.24 -4.05
CA ALA A 393 25.37 -11.23 -2.69
C ALA A 393 26.91 -11.14 -2.69
N LEU A 394 27.59 -11.88 -3.56
CA LEU A 394 29.05 -11.82 -3.69
C LEU A 394 29.50 -10.46 -4.23
N ALA A 395 28.77 -9.90 -5.21
CA ALA A 395 29.05 -8.56 -5.71
C ALA A 395 28.88 -7.49 -4.63
N ALA A 396 27.79 -7.56 -3.85
CA ALA A 396 27.56 -6.66 -2.73
C ALA A 396 28.67 -6.79 -1.67
N LYS A 397 29.12 -8.01 -1.40
CA LYS A 397 30.21 -8.26 -0.46
C LYS A 397 31.54 -7.66 -0.94
N PHE A 398 31.84 -7.82 -2.22
CA PHE A 398 33.05 -7.28 -2.85
C PHE A 398 33.11 -5.76 -2.80
N VAL A 399 31.95 -5.12 -2.89
CA VAL A 399 31.79 -3.66 -2.82
C VAL A 399 31.78 -3.14 -1.36
N GLY A 400 31.94 -4.03 -0.37
CA GLY A 400 32.16 -3.66 1.03
C GLY A 400 30.93 -3.73 1.93
N GLN A 401 29.81 -4.31 1.47
CA GLN A 401 28.63 -4.52 2.32
C GLN A 401 28.88 -5.61 3.39
N SER A 402 28.12 -5.56 4.50
CA SER A 402 28.17 -6.60 5.53
C SER A 402 27.65 -7.93 4.97
N TRP A 403 27.93 -9.07 5.60
CA TRP A 403 27.40 -10.36 5.13
C TRP A 403 25.87 -10.41 5.19
N GLN A 404 25.27 -9.83 6.22
CA GLN A 404 23.82 -9.72 6.36
C GLN A 404 23.21 -8.88 5.24
N ASP A 405 23.75 -7.70 4.98
CA ASP A 405 23.31 -6.81 3.91
C ASP A 405 23.50 -7.46 2.53
N SER A 406 24.65 -8.12 2.33
CA SER A 406 24.97 -8.79 1.08
C SER A 406 23.96 -9.91 0.76
N LEU A 407 23.65 -10.76 1.74
CA LEU A 407 22.67 -11.83 1.56
C LEU A 407 21.25 -11.28 1.41
N THR A 408 20.93 -10.17 2.08
CA THR A 408 19.64 -9.48 1.94
C THR A 408 19.47 -8.88 0.55
N ILE A 409 20.52 -8.24 0.01
CA ILE A 409 20.57 -7.79 -1.41
C ILE A 409 20.38 -9.01 -2.32
N GLY A 410 21.07 -10.12 -2.04
CA GLY A 410 20.93 -11.40 -2.75
C GLY A 410 19.49 -11.90 -2.83
N ALA A 411 18.82 -11.97 -1.69
CA ALA A 411 17.43 -12.38 -1.57
C ALA A 411 16.50 -11.47 -2.38
N LEU A 412 16.67 -10.15 -2.25
CA LEU A 412 15.84 -9.18 -2.92
C LEU A 412 16.07 -9.19 -4.43
N MET A 413 17.31 -9.22 -4.91
CA MET A 413 17.65 -9.28 -6.35
C MET A 413 17.18 -10.59 -7.02
N ASN A 414 16.94 -11.65 -6.25
CA ASN A 414 16.35 -12.89 -6.76
C ASN A 414 14.83 -12.79 -6.99
N THR A 415 14.21 -11.65 -6.68
CA THR A 415 12.78 -11.41 -6.91
C THR A 415 12.50 -11.32 -8.41
N ARG A 416 11.63 -12.22 -8.86
CA ARG A 416 11.08 -12.24 -10.20
C ARG A 416 9.65 -11.73 -10.20
N GLY A 417 9.03 -11.66 -11.37
CA GLY A 417 7.67 -11.18 -11.47
C GLY A 417 7.32 -10.79 -12.90
N LEU A 418 6.57 -9.69 -13.01
CA LEU A 418 6.00 -9.24 -14.27
C LEU A 418 7.01 -9.13 -15.41
N MET A 419 8.17 -8.51 -15.16
CA MET A 419 9.18 -8.26 -16.20
C MET A 419 9.71 -9.55 -16.83
N GLU A 420 9.94 -10.57 -16.01
CA GLU A 420 10.38 -11.87 -16.51
C GLU A 420 9.27 -12.54 -17.33
N LEU A 421 8.02 -12.54 -16.83
CA LEU A 421 6.90 -13.11 -17.57
C LEU A 421 6.68 -12.44 -18.92
N VAL A 422 6.92 -11.14 -19.02
CA VAL A 422 6.89 -10.41 -20.31
C VAL A 422 7.92 -11.01 -21.26
N VAL A 423 9.17 -11.16 -20.82
CA VAL A 423 10.23 -11.73 -21.66
C VAL A 423 9.99 -13.17 -22.04
N LEU A 424 9.44 -13.99 -21.14
CA LEU A 424 9.05 -15.36 -21.45
C LEU A 424 7.95 -15.41 -22.51
N ASN A 425 6.93 -14.54 -22.41
CA ASN A 425 5.88 -14.47 -23.42
C ASN A 425 6.43 -14.02 -24.77
N ILE A 426 7.33 -13.03 -24.80
CA ILE A 426 7.98 -12.59 -26.03
C ILE A 426 8.81 -13.72 -26.64
N GLY A 427 9.62 -14.42 -25.84
CA GLY A 427 10.43 -15.55 -26.31
C GLY A 427 9.57 -16.70 -26.85
N TYR A 428 8.42 -16.95 -26.23
CA TYR A 428 7.44 -17.92 -26.70
C TYR A 428 6.75 -17.48 -28.00
N ASP A 429 6.34 -16.21 -28.09
CA ASP A 429 5.67 -15.64 -29.28
C ASP A 429 6.61 -15.55 -30.48
N LEU A 430 7.92 -15.33 -30.26
CA LEU A 430 8.94 -15.40 -31.30
C LEU A 430 9.33 -16.83 -31.68
N GLY A 431 8.76 -17.84 -31.01
CA GLY A 431 9.06 -19.24 -31.27
C GLY A 431 10.47 -19.66 -30.85
N VAL A 432 11.12 -18.91 -29.95
CA VAL A 432 12.45 -19.27 -29.39
C VAL A 432 12.30 -20.26 -28.24
N LEU A 433 11.24 -20.16 -27.47
CA LEU A 433 10.95 -21.04 -26.34
C LEU A 433 9.84 -22.04 -26.70
N THR A 434 10.07 -23.32 -26.40
CA THR A 434 9.03 -24.35 -26.42
C THR A 434 8.05 -24.17 -25.26
N SER A 435 6.86 -24.75 -25.34
CA SER A 435 5.85 -24.69 -24.27
C SER A 435 6.36 -25.32 -22.97
N GLU A 436 7.21 -26.34 -23.07
CA GLU A 436 7.88 -27.00 -21.96
C GLU A 436 8.85 -26.05 -21.26
N VAL A 437 9.80 -25.45 -21.99
CA VAL A 437 10.78 -24.51 -21.42
C VAL A 437 10.08 -23.29 -20.86
N PHE A 438 9.09 -22.74 -21.57
CA PHE A 438 8.26 -21.65 -21.07
C PHE A 438 7.63 -22.01 -19.71
N THR A 439 7.02 -23.18 -19.60
CA THR A 439 6.40 -23.66 -18.34
C THR A 439 7.44 -23.81 -17.22
N MET A 440 8.61 -24.39 -17.51
CA MET A 440 9.69 -24.53 -16.52
C MET A 440 10.19 -23.16 -16.02
N MET A 441 10.32 -22.18 -16.91
CA MET A 441 10.75 -20.83 -16.58
C MET A 441 9.69 -20.05 -15.79
N VAL A 442 8.39 -20.23 -16.09
CA VAL A 442 7.30 -19.67 -15.27
C VAL A 442 7.32 -20.26 -13.85
N ILE A 443 7.53 -21.58 -13.72
CA ILE A 443 7.68 -22.23 -12.41
C ILE A 443 8.90 -21.66 -11.67
N MET A 444 10.02 -21.47 -12.36
CA MET A 444 11.20 -20.85 -11.77
C MET A 444 10.93 -19.43 -11.27
N ALA A 445 10.23 -18.60 -12.05
CA ALA A 445 9.83 -17.25 -11.65
C ALA A 445 8.96 -17.23 -10.39
N LEU A 446 8.00 -18.17 -10.29
CA LEU A 446 7.15 -18.32 -9.11
C LEU A 446 7.96 -18.76 -7.88
N VAL A 447 8.78 -19.80 -8.02
CA VAL A 447 9.55 -20.36 -6.89
C VAL A 447 10.56 -19.36 -6.36
N THR A 448 11.31 -18.69 -7.25
CA THR A 448 12.34 -17.71 -6.86
C THR A 448 11.75 -16.51 -6.12
N THR A 449 10.56 -16.06 -6.53
CA THR A 449 9.85 -14.95 -5.86
C THR A 449 9.24 -15.37 -4.53
N VAL A 450 8.59 -16.54 -4.49
CA VAL A 450 8.02 -17.09 -3.24
C VAL A 450 9.12 -17.33 -2.19
N MET A 451 10.31 -17.72 -2.65
CA MET A 451 11.49 -17.95 -1.82
C MET A 451 12.04 -16.66 -1.19
N THR A 452 11.86 -15.47 -1.82
CA THR A 452 12.42 -14.20 -1.32
C THR A 452 11.96 -13.90 0.11
N GLY A 453 10.67 -14.00 0.41
CA GLY A 453 10.13 -13.72 1.74
C GLY A 453 10.77 -14.59 2.84
N PRO A 454 10.64 -15.94 2.76
CA PRO A 454 11.27 -16.86 3.69
C PRO A 454 12.79 -16.72 3.77
N ALA A 455 13.47 -16.41 2.66
CA ALA A 455 14.92 -16.18 2.66
C ALA A 455 15.29 -14.95 3.50
N LEU A 456 14.54 -13.85 3.40
CA LEU A 456 14.73 -12.66 4.23
C LEU A 456 14.49 -12.96 5.72
N ASP A 457 13.42 -13.70 6.03
CA ASP A 457 13.09 -14.08 7.41
C ASP A 457 14.19 -15.00 8.00
N LEU A 458 14.72 -15.93 7.20
CA LEU A 458 15.84 -16.78 7.58
C LEU A 458 17.15 -16.00 7.78
N ILE A 459 17.47 -15.06 6.90
CA ILE A 459 18.65 -14.19 7.03
C ILE A 459 18.54 -13.38 8.32
N ASN A 460 17.38 -12.77 8.59
CA ASN A 460 17.16 -12.02 9.82
C ASN A 460 17.23 -12.90 11.08
N PHE A 461 16.80 -14.16 10.98
CA PHE A 461 16.92 -15.14 12.06
C PHE A 461 18.38 -15.56 12.31
N ILE A 462 19.15 -15.84 11.26
CA ILE A 462 20.55 -16.27 11.35
C ILE A 462 21.44 -15.11 11.82
N PHE A 463 21.25 -13.93 11.25
CA PHE A 463 21.96 -12.71 11.59
C PHE A 463 21.17 -11.88 12.59
N LYS A 464 20.48 -12.54 13.54
CA LYS A 464 19.80 -11.89 14.65
C LYS A 464 20.86 -11.21 15.52
N THR A 465 21.29 -10.05 15.05
CA THR A 465 22.18 -9.15 15.75
C THR A 465 21.39 -8.66 16.94
N LYS A 466 22.00 -8.88 18.08
CA LYS A 466 21.64 -8.34 19.39
C LYS A 466 21.88 -6.81 19.36
N ALA A 467 21.13 -6.06 18.54
CA ALA A 467 21.04 -4.59 18.41
C ALA A 467 20.30 -4.30 17.07
N GLU A 468 19.20 -3.56 16.94
CA GLU A 468 18.74 -2.33 17.59
C GLU A 468 17.89 -2.59 18.85
N ALA A 469 18.51 -2.81 20.02
CA ALA A 469 18.84 -1.73 20.93
C ALA A 469 19.68 -0.60 20.31
N VAL A 470 19.01 0.38 19.69
CA VAL A 470 19.30 1.78 20.01
C VAL A 470 18.24 2.21 21.04
N ILE A 471 18.13 1.40 22.08
CA ILE A 471 18.03 1.96 23.41
C ILE A 471 19.50 1.95 23.80
N ASP A 472 20.08 3.11 24.03
CA ASP A 472 21.36 3.19 24.70
C ASP A 472 21.41 2.13 25.80
N ASN A 473 22.60 1.60 26.08
CA ASN A 473 22.86 1.03 27.39
C ASN A 473 22.68 2.16 28.42
N VAL A 474 21.44 2.60 28.66
CA VAL A 474 21.03 3.03 29.97
C VAL A 474 21.17 1.75 30.78
N PRO A 475 21.94 1.77 31.88
CA PRO A 475 21.87 0.71 32.87
C PRO A 475 20.39 0.37 33.13
N ASN A 476 20.14 -0.82 33.65
CA ASN A 476 18.86 -1.15 34.26
C ASN A 476 18.66 -0.22 35.49
N ASP A 477 18.47 1.07 35.24
CA ASP A 477 18.03 2.08 36.17
C ASP A 477 16.52 1.98 36.19
N ASN A 478 15.94 1.87 37.37
CA ASN A 478 14.51 2.00 37.63
C ASN A 478 14.00 3.41 37.23
N LYS A 479 14.12 3.81 35.95
CA LYS A 479 13.65 5.11 35.47
C LYS A 479 12.20 5.01 35.06
N TYR A 480 11.40 5.96 35.54
CA TYR A 480 10.00 6.10 35.15
C TYR A 480 9.89 6.68 33.74
N LYS A 481 9.36 5.92 32.78
CA LYS A 481 9.33 6.28 31.36
C LYS A 481 7.94 6.71 30.91
N ILE A 482 7.83 7.91 30.34
CA ILE A 482 6.59 8.45 29.78
C ILE A 482 6.69 8.49 28.25
N LEU A 483 5.74 7.86 27.56
CA LEU A 483 5.56 7.98 26.12
C LEU A 483 4.46 9.01 25.83
N ILE A 484 4.75 9.98 24.97
CA ILE A 484 3.77 10.97 24.50
C ILE A 484 3.50 10.71 23.02
N SER A 485 2.24 10.50 22.63
CA SER A 485 1.86 10.46 21.21
C SER A 485 1.06 11.71 20.84
N PHE A 486 1.51 12.43 19.80
CA PHE A 486 0.86 13.65 19.33
C PHE A 486 0.62 13.62 17.82
N GLY A 487 -0.54 14.12 17.38
CA GLY A 487 -0.86 14.32 15.96
C GLY A 487 -0.71 15.77 15.48
N ASN A 488 -0.73 16.75 16.40
CA ASN A 488 -0.63 18.19 16.10
C ASN A 488 0.31 18.88 17.08
N ASN A 489 1.02 19.91 16.60
CA ASN A 489 2.09 20.62 17.28
C ASN A 489 1.62 21.32 18.57
N GLU A 490 0.41 21.89 18.61
CA GLU A 490 -0.11 22.53 19.84
C GLU A 490 -0.32 21.53 20.98
N LYS A 491 -0.88 20.36 20.66
CA LYS A 491 -1.11 19.28 21.65
C LYS A 491 0.19 18.67 22.14
N ALA A 492 1.20 18.62 21.27
CA ALA A 492 2.55 18.17 21.63
C ALA A 492 3.10 18.98 22.81
N LYS A 493 2.96 20.32 22.77
CA LYS A 493 3.39 21.22 23.86
C LYS A 493 2.63 20.95 25.15
N SER A 494 1.31 20.84 25.10
CA SER A 494 0.47 20.58 26.28
C SER A 494 0.76 19.23 26.93
N LEU A 495 0.93 18.18 26.12
CA LEU A 495 1.30 16.85 26.60
C LEU A 495 2.69 16.84 27.23
N LEU A 496 3.66 17.55 26.64
CA LEU A 496 5.00 17.68 27.23
C LEU A 496 4.99 18.44 28.55
N ARG A 497 4.23 19.54 28.65
CA ARG A 497 4.06 20.27 29.92
C ARG A 497 3.50 19.36 31.01
N LEU A 498 2.47 18.59 30.68
CA LEU A 498 1.86 17.65 31.61
C LEU A 498 2.85 16.56 32.04
N ALA A 499 3.55 15.93 31.08
CA ALA A 499 4.57 14.93 31.37
C ALA A 499 5.68 15.49 32.26
N ASN A 500 6.19 16.68 31.94
CA ASN A 500 7.18 17.38 32.74
C ASN A 500 6.66 17.63 34.17
N CYS A 501 5.40 18.07 34.36
CA CYS A 501 4.83 18.24 35.70
C CYS A 501 4.78 16.94 36.52
N LEU A 502 4.75 15.77 35.88
CA LEU A 502 4.78 14.47 36.56
C LEU A 502 6.18 14.02 36.97
N VAL A 503 7.26 14.57 36.37
CA VAL A 503 8.64 14.07 36.58
C VAL A 503 9.71 15.16 36.76
N LYS A 504 9.31 16.43 36.85
CA LYS A 504 10.21 17.61 36.84
C LYS A 504 11.42 17.55 37.80
N LYS A 505 11.25 16.97 39.00
CA LYS A 505 12.34 16.83 40.01
C LYS A 505 13.08 15.50 39.92
N GLN A 506 12.66 14.61 39.04
CA GLN A 506 13.15 13.25 38.86
C GLN A 506 13.85 13.08 37.51
N LYS A 507 14.51 14.12 36.99
CA LYS A 507 15.10 14.11 35.64
C LYS A 507 16.14 13.00 35.43
N GLU A 508 16.88 12.65 36.48
CA GLU A 508 17.89 11.58 36.41
C GLU A 508 17.26 10.18 36.41
N THR A 509 16.06 10.05 36.98
CA THR A 509 15.32 8.80 37.18
C THR A 509 14.02 8.75 36.36
N SER A 510 13.90 9.55 35.31
CA SER A 510 12.76 9.53 34.41
C SER A 510 13.18 9.85 32.98
N THR A 511 12.42 9.36 32.01
CA THR A 511 12.62 9.69 30.60
C THR A 511 11.30 10.00 29.95
N ILE A 512 11.32 10.94 29.00
CA ILE A 512 10.14 11.31 28.21
C ILE A 512 10.46 11.06 26.74
N THR A 513 9.69 10.19 26.10
CA THR A 513 9.76 9.96 24.66
C THR A 513 8.57 10.63 23.99
N ALA A 514 8.83 11.52 23.04
CA ALA A 514 7.83 12.16 22.19
C ALA A 514 7.74 11.43 20.86
N MET A 515 6.55 10.93 20.52
CA MET A 515 6.29 10.12 19.34
C MET A 515 5.29 10.79 18.39
N HIS A 516 5.62 10.76 17.09
CA HIS A 516 4.72 11.17 16.02
C HIS A 516 4.67 10.09 14.93
N LEU A 517 3.45 9.70 14.54
CA LEU A 517 3.21 8.73 13.47
C LEU A 517 2.53 9.41 12.27
N SER A 518 3.01 9.12 11.06
CA SER A 518 2.47 9.64 9.78
C SER A 518 1.99 8.51 8.89
N LEU A 519 0.90 8.73 8.14
CA LEU A 519 0.40 7.74 7.16
C LEU A 519 1.38 7.57 6.00
N SER A 520 1.63 6.32 5.59
CA SER A 520 2.57 5.97 4.51
C SER A 520 2.24 6.64 3.18
N ASP A 521 0.95 6.82 2.88
CA ASP A 521 0.47 7.32 1.59
C ASP A 521 0.67 8.83 1.44
N GLU A 522 0.91 9.53 2.54
CA GLU A 522 1.19 10.97 2.58
C GLU A 522 2.71 11.27 2.49
N MET A 523 3.55 10.23 2.47
CA MET A 523 5.00 10.37 2.62
C MET A 523 5.75 10.08 1.33
N HIS A 524 6.25 11.14 0.69
CA HIS A 524 7.24 11.04 -0.37
C HIS A 524 8.66 10.99 0.23
N SER A 525 9.52 10.11 -0.29
CA SER A 525 10.85 9.78 0.25
C SER A 525 11.84 10.94 0.38
N TYR A 526 11.53 12.12 -0.16
CA TYR A 526 12.43 13.28 -0.22
C TYR A 526 12.19 14.34 0.86
N ASP A 527 11.10 14.23 1.64
CA ASP A 527 10.73 15.23 2.65
C ASP A 527 10.67 14.66 4.08
N ILE A 528 11.10 13.42 4.33
CA ILE A 528 10.90 12.78 5.65
C ILE A 528 11.68 13.51 6.76
N GLU A 529 12.96 13.80 6.55
CA GLU A 529 13.77 14.53 7.55
C GLU A 529 13.25 15.96 7.77
N GLU A 530 12.80 16.63 6.71
CA GLU A 530 12.24 17.98 6.80
C GLU A 530 10.86 17.98 7.48
N GLN A 531 10.04 16.96 7.23
CA GLN A 531 8.76 16.75 7.90
C GLN A 531 8.94 16.37 9.36
N GLU A 532 9.83 15.44 9.67
CA GLU A 532 10.18 15.06 11.04
C GLU A 532 10.63 16.31 11.81
N LYS A 533 11.63 17.02 11.29
CA LYS A 533 12.13 18.26 11.89
C LYS A 533 11.00 19.26 12.11
N ARG A 534 10.18 19.54 11.09
CA ARG A 534 9.06 20.49 11.19
C ARG A 534 7.99 20.08 12.21
N ARG A 535 7.80 18.77 12.45
CA ARG A 535 6.83 18.25 13.44
C ARG A 535 7.39 18.30 14.85
N PHE A 536 8.69 18.06 15.02
CA PHE A 536 9.35 18.04 16.32
C PHE A 536 9.88 19.39 16.80
N ASP A 537 10.19 20.34 15.90
CA ASP A 537 10.70 21.67 16.26
C ASP A 537 9.87 22.35 17.38
N PRO A 538 8.51 22.36 17.35
CA PRO A 538 7.74 23.03 18.40
C PRO A 538 7.82 22.33 19.76
N ILE A 539 7.91 21.00 19.81
CA ILE A 539 8.01 20.26 21.07
C ILE A 539 9.45 20.31 21.62
N LEU A 540 10.45 20.38 20.74
CA LEU A 540 11.85 20.62 21.12
C LEU A 540 12.06 22.04 21.67
N GLU A 541 11.45 23.06 21.07
CA GLU A 541 11.42 24.42 21.62
C GLU A 541 10.80 24.44 23.03
N GLU A 542 9.68 23.75 23.22
CA GLU A 542 9.02 23.67 24.52
C GLU A 542 9.85 22.88 25.55
N SER A 543 10.50 21.80 25.13
CA SER A 543 11.45 21.02 25.93
C SER A 543 12.59 21.89 26.45
N ASN A 544 13.16 22.75 25.59
CA ASN A 544 14.19 23.71 25.98
C ASN A 544 13.68 24.74 26.99
N LEU A 545 12.46 25.28 26.81
CA LEU A 545 11.84 26.20 27.77
C LEU A 545 11.60 25.56 29.14
N LEU A 546 11.25 24.28 29.17
CA LEU A 546 11.03 23.51 30.39
C LEU A 546 12.33 22.98 31.02
N ASN A 547 13.47 23.12 30.33
CA ASN A 547 14.75 22.50 30.66
C ASN A 547 14.60 20.98 30.87
N GLN A 548 13.84 20.31 30.00
CA GLN A 548 13.49 18.89 30.12
C GLN A 548 13.90 18.15 28.85
N GLU A 549 14.89 17.27 28.94
CA GLU A 549 15.33 16.47 27.79
C GLU A 549 14.24 15.47 27.37
N ILE A 550 14.08 15.31 26.06
CA ILE A 550 13.14 14.38 25.44
C ILE A 550 13.82 13.57 24.34
N THR A 551 13.43 12.32 24.18
CA THR A 551 13.78 11.49 23.02
C THR A 551 12.67 11.60 21.98
N THR A 552 13.01 11.76 20.70
CA THR A 552 12.02 11.81 19.62
C THR A 552 11.89 10.46 18.92
N LEU A 553 10.67 10.06 18.59
CA LEU A 553 10.37 8.84 17.85
C LEU A 553 9.42 9.15 16.69
N PHE A 554 9.93 9.06 15.47
CA PHE A 554 9.14 9.26 14.25
C PHE A 554 9.00 7.93 13.49
N LYS A 555 7.76 7.52 13.19
CA LYS A 555 7.52 6.31 12.40
C LYS A 555 6.41 6.53 11.37
N ALA A 556 6.60 5.98 10.18
CA ALA A 556 5.55 5.93 9.17
C ALA A 556 4.76 4.66 9.32
N THR A 557 3.46 4.72 9.11
CA THR A 557 2.59 3.58 9.36
C THR A 557 1.40 3.57 8.41
N THR A 558 0.86 2.38 8.19
CA THR A 558 -0.43 2.18 7.53
C THR A 558 -1.59 2.19 8.55
N ASP A 559 -1.29 2.06 9.84
CA ASP A 559 -2.25 2.02 10.95
C ASP A 559 -1.66 2.71 12.19
N ILE A 560 -2.01 3.99 12.37
CA ILE A 560 -1.51 4.85 13.45
C ILE A 560 -1.93 4.31 14.82
N GLU A 561 -3.18 3.89 14.95
CA GLU A 561 -3.78 3.50 16.23
C GLU A 561 -3.18 2.20 16.76
N THR A 562 -2.98 1.21 15.89
CA THR A 562 -2.31 -0.04 16.25
C THR A 562 -0.86 0.20 16.64
N ASP A 563 -0.12 0.99 15.86
CA ASP A 563 1.30 1.25 16.15
C ASP A 563 1.52 2.06 17.44
N ILE A 564 0.65 3.02 17.78
CA ILE A 564 0.73 3.72 19.07
C ILE A 564 0.62 2.71 20.22
N ALA A 565 -0.34 1.79 20.14
CA ALA A 565 -0.57 0.80 21.18
C ALA A 565 0.58 -0.22 21.24
N ASP A 566 1.09 -0.68 20.11
CA ASP A 566 2.18 -1.65 20.05
C ASP A 566 3.48 -1.08 20.60
N ILE A 567 3.84 0.16 20.22
CA ILE A 567 5.03 0.83 20.75
C ILE A 567 4.90 1.05 22.26
N ALA A 568 3.74 1.47 22.73
CA ALA A 568 3.50 1.67 24.16
C ALA A 568 3.59 0.34 24.95
N ASN A 569 2.95 -0.71 24.46
CA ASN A 569 2.87 -2.00 25.15
C ASN A 569 4.21 -2.75 25.20
N HIS A 570 5.10 -2.55 24.21
CA HIS A 570 6.36 -3.29 24.08
C HIS A 570 7.60 -2.44 24.42
N GLY A 571 7.47 -1.12 24.59
CA GLY A 571 8.58 -0.20 24.79
C GLY A 571 9.03 0.00 26.25
N ASP A 572 8.60 -0.86 27.18
CA ASP A 572 8.85 -0.74 28.63
C ASP A 572 8.52 0.66 29.18
N TYR A 573 7.38 1.23 28.76
CA TYR A 573 6.87 2.51 29.26
C TYR A 573 5.97 2.32 30.49
N ASP A 574 5.97 3.29 31.40
CA ASP A 574 5.11 3.28 32.60
C ASP A 574 3.82 4.08 32.40
N LEU A 575 3.83 5.08 31.50
CA LEU A 575 2.65 5.87 31.15
C LEU A 575 2.65 6.27 29.68
N LEU A 576 1.56 5.98 28.96
CA LEU A 576 1.28 6.55 27.65
C LEU A 576 0.36 7.77 27.81
N LEU A 577 0.75 8.91 27.22
CA LEU A 577 -0.06 10.13 27.14
C LEU A 577 -0.47 10.42 25.69
N VAL A 578 -1.77 10.56 25.45
CA VAL A 578 -2.32 10.87 24.13
C VAL A 578 -3.28 12.06 24.20
N GLY A 579 -3.30 12.90 23.16
CA GLY A 579 -4.28 14.00 23.06
C GLY A 579 -5.54 13.58 22.32
N LEU A 580 -6.73 13.96 22.80
CA LEU A 580 -8.01 13.62 22.16
C LEU A 580 -8.10 14.22 20.73
N GLY A 581 -8.44 13.43 19.71
CA GLY A 581 -8.41 13.81 18.28
C GLY A 581 -9.26 15.03 17.88
N LYS A 582 -8.92 15.73 16.78
CA LYS A 582 -9.82 16.71 16.14
C LYS A 582 -10.72 15.93 15.16
N SER A 583 -12.02 15.82 15.45
CA SER A 583 -13.01 15.45 14.43
C SER A 583 -13.05 16.53 13.35
N ILE A 584 -13.05 16.10 12.09
CA ILE A 584 -13.03 16.92 10.85
C ILE A 584 -14.32 17.77 10.72
N PHE A 585 -15.31 17.56 11.60
CA PHE A 585 -16.55 18.34 11.67
C PHE A 585 -16.54 19.26 12.90
N GLU A 586 -16.44 20.58 12.66
CA GLU A 586 -16.46 21.60 13.71
C GLU A 586 -17.85 22.16 13.98
N GLY A 587 -18.30 22.07 15.23
CA GLY A 587 -19.47 22.77 15.78
C GLY A 587 -19.68 22.45 17.26
N THR A 588 -19.05 23.23 18.15
CA THR A 588 -19.09 23.16 19.64
C THR A 588 -18.55 21.87 20.31
N LEU A 589 -17.51 22.03 21.15
CA LEU A 589 -16.78 20.93 21.80
C LEU A 589 -17.64 20.01 22.69
N LEU A 590 -18.74 20.48 23.28
CA LEU A 590 -19.67 19.62 24.03
C LEU A 590 -20.61 18.81 23.13
N GLY A 591 -20.94 19.30 21.92
CA GLY A 591 -21.63 18.51 20.90
C GLY A 591 -20.73 17.47 20.22
N LYS A 592 -19.40 17.59 20.34
CA LYS A 592 -18.42 16.65 19.78
C LYS A 592 -18.18 15.41 20.63
N VAL A 593 -18.38 15.50 21.95
CA VAL A 593 -18.36 14.33 22.86
C VAL A 593 -19.72 13.61 22.85
N LEU A 594 -20.80 14.36 22.57
CA LEU A 594 -22.18 13.87 22.46
C LEU A 594 -22.68 13.94 21.01
N GLY A 595 -22.01 13.22 20.10
CA GLY A 595 -22.39 13.16 18.69
C GLY A 595 -23.49 12.13 18.42
N PHE A 596 -24.75 12.50 18.63
CA PHE A 596 -25.87 11.79 18.00
C PHE A 596 -25.84 12.06 16.48
N THR A 597 -25.88 10.99 15.68
CA THR A 597 -25.90 10.95 14.20
C THR A 597 -24.50 11.16 13.56
N THR A 598 -23.95 10.31 12.69
CA THR A 598 -24.52 9.53 11.57
C THR A 598 -23.67 8.27 11.29
N ARG A 599 -24.32 7.19 10.85
CA ARG A 599 -23.75 5.88 10.52
C ARG A 599 -23.19 5.85 9.10
N ILE A 600 -21.93 5.43 8.91
CA ILE A 600 -21.44 4.76 7.68
C ILE A 600 -20.41 3.66 8.07
N ILE A 601 -20.32 2.65 7.21
CA ILE A 601 -19.94 1.25 7.45
C ILE A 601 -18.42 1.04 7.33
N ASN A 602 -17.82 0.39 8.34
CA ASN A 602 -16.47 -0.18 8.30
C ASN A 602 -16.59 -1.73 8.41
N PRO A 603 -15.99 -2.52 7.49
CA PRO A 603 -16.10 -3.99 7.47
C PRO A 603 -15.52 -4.71 8.70
N ASP A 604 -14.51 -4.17 9.38
CA ASP A 604 -13.94 -4.80 10.59
C ASP A 604 -14.97 -4.85 11.74
N ARG A 605 -15.88 -3.86 11.75
CA ARG A 605 -16.97 -3.75 12.72
C ARG A 605 -18.04 -4.84 12.56
N LEU A 606 -18.07 -5.57 11.45
CA LEU A 606 -18.95 -6.74 11.29
C LEU A 606 -18.34 -7.97 11.97
N ILE A 607 -17.02 -8.15 11.92
CA ILE A 607 -16.34 -9.31 12.47
C ILE A 607 -16.36 -9.27 14.00
N ASP A 608 -16.13 -8.11 14.60
CA ASP A 608 -16.22 -7.94 16.06
C ASP A 608 -17.66 -8.00 16.60
N LYS A 609 -18.66 -7.65 15.76
CA LYS A 609 -20.09 -7.84 16.07
C LYS A 609 -20.53 -9.29 16.05
N PHE A 610 -19.90 -10.16 15.25
CA PHE A 610 -20.21 -11.59 15.19
C PHE A 610 -19.47 -12.41 16.26
N THR A 611 -18.36 -11.91 16.79
CA THR A 611 -17.58 -12.61 17.84
C THR A 611 -18.04 -12.32 19.27
N GLY A 612 -19.07 -11.47 19.45
CA GLY A 612 -19.67 -11.19 20.76
C GLY A 612 -18.80 -10.36 21.70
N LYS A 613 -17.75 -9.72 21.18
CA LYS A 613 -16.81 -8.91 21.99
C LYS A 613 -17.28 -7.48 22.25
N GLU A 614 -18.36 -7.01 21.61
CA GLU A 614 -18.94 -5.68 21.86
C GLU A 614 -20.47 -5.71 21.99
N GLY A 615 -20.99 -4.96 22.98
CA GLY A 615 -22.42 -4.73 23.17
C GLY A 615 -23.03 -3.93 22.01
N LEU A 616 -24.24 -4.33 21.59
CA LEU A 616 -24.89 -3.93 20.34
C LEU A 616 -25.07 -2.41 20.11
N PHE A 617 -24.95 -1.55 21.13
CA PHE A 617 -25.22 -0.10 21.04
C PHE A 617 -24.53 0.75 22.13
N GLU A 618 -23.21 0.69 22.32
CA GLU A 618 -22.55 1.58 23.29
C GLU A 618 -22.19 2.98 22.72
N ASN A 619 -22.81 4.02 23.29
CA ASN A 619 -22.47 5.43 23.11
C ASN A 619 -21.16 5.75 23.85
N SER A 620 -19.99 5.45 23.28
CA SER A 620 -18.73 5.83 23.94
C SER A 620 -18.42 7.33 23.80
N PRO A 621 -17.88 7.98 24.85
CA PRO A 621 -17.61 9.43 24.87
C PRO A 621 -16.36 9.84 24.04
N PHE A 622 -15.69 8.89 23.40
CA PHE A 622 -14.49 9.12 22.60
C PHE A 622 -14.75 8.94 21.11
N ASP A 623 -13.92 9.55 20.26
CA ASP A 623 -13.90 9.28 18.83
C ASP A 623 -13.34 7.88 18.52
N GLU A 624 -13.56 7.39 17.30
CA GLU A 624 -13.16 6.03 16.89
C GLU A 624 -11.65 5.78 17.08
N ARG A 625 -10.81 6.78 16.75
CA ARG A 625 -9.35 6.70 16.90
C ARG A 625 -8.94 6.52 18.36
N THR A 626 -9.43 7.37 19.26
CA THR A 626 -9.09 7.27 20.68
C THR A 626 -9.63 5.96 21.30
N ARG A 627 -10.80 5.47 20.86
CA ARG A 627 -11.33 4.17 21.31
C ARG A 627 -10.42 3.01 20.94
N GLN A 628 -9.91 2.98 19.70
CA GLN A 628 -9.01 1.93 19.26
C GLN A 628 -7.74 1.92 20.11
N ILE A 629 -7.14 3.09 20.37
CA ILE A 629 -5.98 3.21 21.27
C ILE A 629 -6.33 2.68 22.67
N ILE A 630 -7.40 3.18 23.29
CA ILE A 630 -7.86 2.74 24.63
C ILE A 630 -8.05 1.22 24.69
N SER A 631 -8.63 0.61 23.65
CA SER A 631 -8.90 -0.83 23.62
C SER A 631 -7.64 -1.69 23.47
N LYS A 632 -6.63 -1.20 22.74
CA LYS A 632 -5.40 -1.94 22.40
C LYS A 632 -4.28 -1.71 23.42
N THR A 633 -4.27 -0.58 24.14
CA THR A 633 -3.28 -0.28 25.17
C THR A 633 -3.54 -1.10 26.44
N LYS A 634 -2.53 -1.85 26.90
CA LYS A 634 -2.54 -2.73 28.08
C LYS A 634 -1.82 -2.15 29.29
N MET A 635 -1.24 -0.96 29.14
CA MET A 635 -0.51 -0.22 30.16
C MET A 635 -1.30 1.04 30.59
N PRO A 636 -0.87 1.74 31.66
CA PRO A 636 -1.49 3.00 32.06
C PRO A 636 -1.53 4.02 30.92
N LEU A 637 -2.72 4.55 30.65
CA LEU A 637 -3.00 5.47 29.55
C LEU A 637 -3.68 6.74 30.07
N GLY A 638 -3.07 7.89 29.82
CA GLY A 638 -3.66 9.21 30.03
C GLY A 638 -4.13 9.84 28.72
N VAL A 639 -5.44 10.10 28.62
CA VAL A 639 -6.05 10.84 27.52
C VAL A 639 -6.26 12.30 27.93
N LEU A 640 -5.53 13.22 27.31
CA LEU A 640 -5.64 14.66 27.57
C LEU A 640 -6.70 15.31 26.67
N ILE A 641 -7.71 15.88 27.31
CA ILE A 641 -8.64 16.85 26.72
C ILE A 641 -8.08 18.24 27.02
N ASP A 642 -7.35 18.77 26.04
CA ASP A 642 -6.68 20.06 26.16
C ASP A 642 -7.65 21.24 25.95
N LYS A 643 -7.78 22.10 26.97
CA LYS A 643 -8.46 23.41 26.90
C LYS A 643 -7.45 24.55 27.05
N SER A 644 -6.35 24.47 26.28
CA SER A 644 -5.22 25.40 26.31
C SER A 644 -4.44 25.35 27.62
N LEU A 645 -4.06 24.14 28.05
CA LEU A 645 -3.30 23.88 29.27
C LEU A 645 -1.94 24.60 29.24
N LYS A 646 -1.73 25.52 30.18
CA LYS A 646 -0.48 26.28 30.34
C LYS A 646 0.30 25.88 31.59
N THR A 647 -0.39 25.75 32.70
CA THR A 647 0.15 25.39 34.01
C THR A 647 -0.64 24.23 34.59
N VAL A 648 -0.09 23.55 35.59
CA VAL A 648 -0.77 22.47 36.34
C VAL A 648 -0.63 22.77 37.84
N ASN A 649 -1.00 23.98 38.25
CA ASN A 649 -0.82 24.45 39.63
C ASN A 649 -2.01 24.07 40.51
N ASN A 650 -3.22 24.29 40.02
CA ASN A 650 -4.45 23.92 40.73
C ASN A 650 -5.10 22.72 40.03
N VAL A 651 -5.13 21.58 40.71
CA VAL A 651 -5.64 20.33 40.16
C VAL A 651 -6.77 19.84 41.03
N PHE A 652 -7.86 19.38 40.43
CA PHE A 652 -8.92 18.74 41.19
C PHE A 652 -9.15 17.30 40.73
N ILE A 653 -9.46 16.43 41.70
CA ILE A 653 -9.63 15.00 41.54
C ILE A 653 -10.96 14.60 42.17
N PRO A 654 -12.02 14.38 41.38
CA PRO A 654 -13.26 13.82 41.87
C PRO A 654 -13.14 12.30 42.06
N ILE A 655 -13.41 11.84 43.28
CA ILE A 655 -13.45 10.41 43.64
C ILE A 655 -14.92 9.98 43.67
N PHE A 656 -15.30 9.07 42.78
CA PHE A 656 -16.66 8.54 42.67
C PHE A 656 -16.80 7.15 43.30
N ASN A 657 -15.76 6.33 43.22
CA ASN A 657 -15.75 4.96 43.72
C ASN A 657 -14.38 4.57 44.30
N SER A 658 -14.29 3.36 44.85
CA SER A 658 -13.05 2.84 45.44
C SER A 658 -11.92 2.64 44.43
N GLU A 659 -12.27 2.42 43.16
CA GLU A 659 -11.32 2.17 42.08
C GLU A 659 -10.59 3.46 41.66
N ASP A 660 -11.08 4.65 42.03
CA ASP A 660 -10.40 5.91 41.77
C ASP A 660 -9.17 6.13 42.67
N SER A 661 -8.86 5.21 43.61
CA SER A 661 -7.74 5.37 44.56
C SER A 661 -6.38 5.55 43.87
N PHE A 662 -6.16 4.93 42.70
CA PHE A 662 -4.90 5.06 41.95
C PHE A 662 -4.65 6.50 41.44
N LEU A 663 -5.69 7.33 41.34
CA LEU A 663 -5.53 8.75 40.94
C LEU A 663 -4.72 9.53 41.97
N LEU A 664 -4.68 9.07 43.23
CA LEU A 664 -3.91 9.68 44.31
C LEU A 664 -2.39 9.54 44.09
N ASP A 665 -1.94 8.53 43.35
CA ASP A 665 -0.52 8.41 42.96
C ASP A 665 -0.12 9.53 42.01
N TYR A 666 -1.01 9.94 41.10
CA TYR A 666 -0.79 11.08 40.22
C TYR A 666 -0.86 12.40 40.99
N ALA A 667 -1.73 12.50 42.00
CA ALA A 667 -1.75 13.63 42.92
C ALA A 667 -0.39 13.79 43.62
N GLN A 668 0.15 12.68 44.16
CA GLN A 668 1.45 12.66 44.81
C GLN A 668 2.56 13.12 43.87
N LYS A 669 2.59 12.59 42.63
CA LYS A 669 3.57 12.96 41.61
C LYS A 669 3.52 14.46 41.28
N LEU A 670 2.33 15.05 41.16
CA LEU A 670 2.15 16.47 40.87
C LEU A 670 2.55 17.37 42.04
N ILE A 671 2.22 16.99 43.28
CA ILE A 671 2.68 17.71 44.47
C ILE A 671 4.21 17.66 44.55
N PHE A 672 4.79 16.46 44.43
CA PHE A 672 6.23 16.28 44.56
C PHE A 672 7.00 17.04 43.47
N ASN A 673 6.65 16.83 42.19
CA ASN A 673 7.41 17.35 41.05
C ASN A 673 7.06 18.80 40.70
N ASN A 674 5.80 19.21 40.82
CA ASN A 674 5.32 20.53 40.37
C ASN A 674 4.85 21.44 41.50
N ASN A 675 4.82 20.97 42.76
CA ASN A 675 4.27 21.71 43.90
C ASN A 675 2.81 22.15 43.68
N SER A 676 2.04 21.32 42.98
CA SER A 676 0.63 21.58 42.70
C SER A 676 -0.20 21.58 43.99
N THR A 677 -1.28 22.35 44.00
CA THR A 677 -2.35 22.27 44.99
C THR A 677 -3.43 21.32 44.46
N ILE A 678 -3.72 20.27 45.21
CA ILE A 678 -4.68 19.22 44.87
C ILE A 678 -5.95 19.40 45.68
N PHE A 679 -7.08 19.50 44.98
CA PHE A 679 -8.43 19.51 45.54
C PHE A 679 -9.06 18.14 45.34
N ILE A 680 -9.19 17.34 46.41
CA ILE A 680 -9.82 16.02 46.33
C ILE A 680 -11.28 16.18 46.70
N LEU A 681 -12.17 15.82 45.78
CA LEU A 681 -13.61 15.96 45.94
C LEU A 681 -14.23 14.60 46.20
N ASP A 682 -14.92 14.47 47.32
CA ASP A 682 -15.71 13.29 47.63
C ASP A 682 -17.13 13.43 47.10
N ILE A 683 -17.46 12.67 46.06
CA ILE A 683 -18.78 12.75 45.43
C ILE A 683 -19.79 11.84 46.14
N ASN A 684 -19.34 10.70 46.67
CA ASN A 684 -20.21 9.63 47.17
C ASN A 684 -19.92 9.24 48.63
N ASN A 685 -19.29 10.13 49.43
CA ASN A 685 -18.85 9.86 50.81
C ASN A 685 -17.89 8.66 50.91
N MET A 686 -16.91 8.57 50.02
CA MET A 686 -15.88 7.54 49.97
C MET A 686 -14.78 7.70 51.03
N PHE A 687 -14.55 8.91 51.55
CA PHE A 687 -13.47 9.18 52.51
C PHE A 687 -13.63 8.35 53.79
N ASP A 688 -14.84 8.29 54.35
CA ASP A 688 -15.12 7.57 55.60
C ASP A 688 -15.46 6.09 55.39
N ASN A 689 -15.72 5.69 54.14
CA ASN A 689 -16.27 4.36 53.80
C ASN A 689 -15.26 3.45 53.10
N ASN A 690 -14.06 3.93 52.78
CA ASN A 690 -13.03 3.13 52.12
C ASN A 690 -11.64 3.35 52.73
N PHE A 691 -11.18 2.34 53.47
CA PHE A 691 -9.89 2.35 54.17
C PHE A 691 -8.68 2.63 53.26
N VAL A 692 -8.71 2.22 51.99
CA VAL A 692 -7.59 2.43 51.06
C VAL A 692 -7.49 3.90 50.67
N ILE A 693 -8.62 4.53 50.35
CA ILE A 693 -8.68 5.96 50.01
C ILE A 693 -8.36 6.81 51.25
N GLU A 694 -8.94 6.49 52.40
CA GLU A 694 -8.67 7.15 53.67
C GLU A 694 -7.17 7.12 54.00
N SER A 695 -6.56 5.93 53.99
CA SER A 695 -5.12 5.75 54.26
C SER A 695 -4.23 6.52 53.28
N ALA A 696 -4.61 6.56 52.00
CA ALA A 696 -3.85 7.29 50.98
C ALA A 696 -3.95 8.81 51.17
N ILE A 697 -5.14 9.33 51.49
CA ILE A 697 -5.37 10.74 51.79
C ILE A 697 -4.62 11.15 53.06
N ASP A 698 -4.69 10.36 54.13
CA ASP A 698 -3.99 10.62 55.38
C ASP A 698 -2.48 10.68 55.18
N SER A 699 -1.94 9.74 54.41
CA SER A 699 -0.52 9.75 54.02
C SER A 699 -0.14 11.02 53.26
N LEU A 700 -0.97 11.42 52.30
CA LEU A 700 -0.73 12.61 51.51
C LEU A 700 -0.85 13.90 52.35
N GLN A 701 -1.83 14.02 53.24
CA GLN A 701 -1.98 15.17 54.14
C GLN A 701 -0.84 15.28 55.14
N LYS A 702 -0.38 14.15 55.68
CA LYS A 702 0.77 14.09 56.59
C LYS A 702 2.05 14.56 55.91
N ASN A 703 2.28 14.14 54.66
CA ASN A 703 3.50 14.45 53.92
C ASN A 703 3.45 15.84 53.26
N TYR A 704 2.25 16.32 52.87
CA TYR A 704 2.06 17.56 52.10
C TYR A 704 0.87 18.41 52.60
N PRO A 705 0.86 18.86 53.87
CA PRO A 705 -0.30 19.50 54.48
C PRO A 705 -0.73 20.83 53.84
N LYS A 706 0.17 21.50 53.12
CA LYS A 706 -0.10 22.80 52.47
C LYS A 706 -0.63 22.67 51.03
N ASN A 707 -0.55 21.47 50.45
CA ASN A 707 -0.82 21.24 49.03
C ASN A 707 -2.15 20.50 48.82
N ILE A 708 -2.88 20.13 49.87
CA ILE A 708 -4.08 19.29 49.77
C ILE A 708 -5.25 19.98 50.45
N SER A 709 -6.38 20.00 49.75
CA SER A 709 -7.65 20.47 50.27
C SER A 709 -8.73 19.44 49.97
N LEU A 710 -9.43 18.98 51.02
CA LEU A 710 -10.56 18.07 50.90
C LEU A 710 -11.86 18.86 50.77
N MET A 711 -12.72 18.44 49.85
CA MET A 711 -14.02 19.06 49.62
C MET A 711 -15.13 18.01 49.66
N ASN A 712 -16.16 18.27 50.46
CA ASN A 712 -17.36 17.41 50.57
C ASN A 712 -18.59 18.05 49.88
N GLU A 713 -18.40 19.05 49.02
CA GLU A 713 -19.50 19.73 48.34
C GLU A 713 -20.03 18.90 47.16
N ARG A 714 -21.29 18.46 47.22
CA ARG A 714 -21.94 17.70 46.13
C ARG A 714 -22.22 18.51 44.86
N THR A 715 -22.15 19.85 44.92
CA THR A 715 -22.47 20.74 43.80
C THR A 715 -21.32 21.67 43.46
N MET A 716 -20.74 21.51 42.27
CA MET A 716 -19.60 22.29 41.81
C MET A 716 -20.01 23.70 41.37
N LYS A 717 -19.49 24.72 42.05
CA LYS A 717 -19.66 26.12 41.65
C LYS A 717 -18.79 26.43 40.43
N LYS A 718 -19.34 27.17 39.47
CA LYS A 718 -18.63 27.60 38.25
C LYS A 718 -17.35 28.38 38.54
N GLU A 719 -17.36 29.18 39.61
CA GLU A 719 -16.20 29.95 40.08
C GLU A 719 -15.04 29.07 40.55
N PHE A 720 -15.33 27.90 41.15
CA PHE A 720 -14.30 26.94 41.54
C PHE A 720 -13.62 26.37 40.30
N LEU A 721 -14.42 25.84 39.35
CA LEU A 721 -13.92 25.22 38.13
C LEU A 721 -13.07 26.18 37.29
N GLY A 722 -13.43 27.47 37.25
CA GLY A 722 -12.66 28.50 36.53
C GLY A 722 -11.29 28.82 37.16
N LYS A 723 -11.03 28.42 38.40
CA LYS A 723 -9.72 28.58 39.08
C LYS A 723 -8.81 27.36 38.96
N GLN A 724 -9.34 26.25 38.43
CA GLN A 724 -8.60 25.01 38.27
C GLN A 724 -7.93 24.96 36.91
N ASP A 725 -6.71 24.40 36.87
CA ASP A 725 -5.95 24.21 35.64
C ASP A 725 -6.25 22.85 34.99
N LEU A 726 -6.38 21.81 35.82
CA LEU A 726 -6.51 20.42 35.38
C LEU A 726 -7.50 19.65 36.26
N MET A 727 -8.35 18.85 35.62
CA MET A 727 -9.14 17.79 36.24
C MET A 727 -8.46 16.45 35.98
N ILE A 728 -8.28 15.61 37.00
CA ILE A 728 -7.82 14.22 36.81
C ILE A 728 -8.94 13.28 37.22
N VAL A 729 -9.29 12.33 36.34
CA VAL A 729 -10.44 11.44 36.54
C VAL A 729 -10.16 10.09 35.90
N SER A 730 -10.71 9.01 36.46
CA SER A 730 -10.59 7.69 35.84
C SER A 730 -11.47 7.57 34.59
N LEU A 731 -11.12 6.65 33.70
CA LEU A 731 -11.90 6.36 32.49
C LEU A 731 -13.35 5.97 32.80
N GLU A 732 -13.57 5.20 33.87
CA GLU A 732 -14.92 4.78 34.28
C GLU A 732 -15.71 5.93 34.89
N SER A 733 -15.10 6.69 35.79
CA SER A 733 -15.73 7.86 36.41
C SER A 733 -16.05 8.94 35.38
N TRP A 734 -15.22 9.11 34.35
CA TRP A 734 -15.50 9.99 33.22
C TRP A 734 -16.76 9.59 32.44
N LYS A 735 -16.94 8.30 32.17
CA LYS A 735 -18.15 7.78 31.50
C LYS A 735 -19.41 8.10 32.33
N LYS A 736 -19.38 7.78 33.62
CA LYS A 736 -20.50 8.07 34.56
C LYS A 736 -20.84 9.56 34.61
N LEU A 737 -19.82 10.42 34.62
CA LEU A 737 -19.97 11.86 34.69
C LEU A 737 -20.63 12.43 33.42
N ILE A 738 -20.28 11.91 32.24
CA ILE A 738 -20.94 12.29 30.98
C ILE A 738 -22.38 11.81 30.94
N ASP A 739 -22.64 10.57 31.35
CA ASP A 739 -23.98 9.98 31.36
C ASP A 739 -24.93 10.74 32.30
N SER A 740 -24.40 11.34 33.36
CA SER A 740 -25.19 12.13 34.31
C SER A 740 -25.64 13.49 33.78
N GLN A 741 -25.20 13.93 32.60
CA GLN A 741 -25.52 15.22 31.96
C GLN A 741 -25.37 16.44 32.88
N SER A 742 -24.37 16.42 33.78
CA SER A 742 -24.20 17.47 34.77
C SER A 742 -23.95 18.86 34.15
N VAL A 743 -24.66 19.89 34.63
CA VAL A 743 -24.62 21.28 34.12
C VAL A 743 -23.20 21.88 34.12
N TRP A 744 -22.34 21.43 35.03
CA TRP A 744 -20.98 21.95 35.20
C TRP A 744 -19.94 21.41 34.20
N LEU A 745 -20.26 20.36 33.42
CA LEU A 745 -19.44 19.86 32.32
C LEU A 745 -19.06 20.95 31.31
N SER A 746 -19.94 21.95 31.15
CA SER A 746 -19.72 23.11 30.29
C SER A 746 -18.52 23.96 30.69
N SER A 747 -18.15 23.95 31.97
CA SER A 747 -17.19 24.87 32.57
C SER A 747 -15.96 24.18 33.17
N ILE A 748 -15.75 22.90 32.90
CA ILE A 748 -14.55 22.15 33.37
C ILE A 748 -13.27 22.69 32.70
N PRO A 749 -12.12 22.67 33.39
CA PRO A 749 -10.83 23.01 32.80
C PRO A 749 -10.33 21.89 31.85
N SER A 750 -9.03 21.85 31.55
CA SER A 750 -8.45 20.70 30.84
C SER A 750 -8.65 19.43 31.66
N VAL A 751 -8.83 18.28 31.00
CA VAL A 751 -9.12 17.01 31.67
C VAL A 751 -8.08 15.97 31.27
N LEU A 752 -7.46 15.33 32.25
CA LEU A 752 -6.65 14.13 32.08
C LEU A 752 -7.46 12.92 32.53
N ILE A 753 -7.85 12.09 31.57
CA ILE A 753 -8.60 10.86 31.81
C ILE A 753 -7.62 9.71 31.88
N ILE A 754 -7.58 8.98 33.00
CA ILE A 754 -6.60 7.91 33.21
C ILE A 754 -7.29 6.55 33.18
N LYS A 755 -6.76 5.66 32.33
CA LYS A 755 -7.01 4.23 32.38
C LYS A 755 -5.79 3.58 33.07
N PRO A 756 -5.98 2.87 34.19
CA PRO A 756 -4.88 2.19 34.86
C PRO A 756 -4.29 1.05 34.01
#